data_AF-A0A940UNS3-F1
#
_entry.id   AF-A0A940UNS3-F1
#
_cell.length_a   1.000
_cell.length_b   1.000
_cell.length_c   1.000
_cell.angle_alpha   90.00
_cell.angle_beta   90.00
_cell.angle_gamma   90.00
#
_symmetry.space_group_name_H-M   'P 1'
#
loop_
_entity.id
_entity.type
_entity.pdbx_description
1 polymer ?
#
loop_
_entity_poly.entity_id
_entity_poly.type
_entity_poly.pdbx_seq_one_letter_code
_entity_poly.pdbx_strand_id
1 'polypeptide(L)'
;LREVNLCLGRVFEQESVERLGDFVRQVFALLKTSAAPNEHRSTILDCVTTLARETFKKNNHLLVDVLIDGLIRFGFERPELKGSTTEWQVLANPAHIKNIRSWIEIVGIKPRWTKRLLSALIINLKLGGVFVRDTDLLQRDISALLNAQIAPAYNLVKQLLRLFPIYFSEIGAEGELREISTKADELSFRGDALVHFLRKQSHVESNSLLVTFMEDLFRCWFSGTKEHVRPHLPPEVYEDVSMAGEMYEGLHAIFRVLLLKTNGDPRLLLGWDKGTIAGRVRRVPDVAKRDRERAALLIRLYQLLYKKYNPQHVDLLKDLEAAHSFEQSKIRRLKRSLGKKEYDKSLGVILGFLSQLKEKILSPEKTDYFENIYHKRHIAAGIPSMYGTYREEKFEAVGLSLRLESLATTLFEELIASLNLKFITKSTLTKIHDCLWLYIKALDLEGIATEGLTAKTKYLTSALQVKQFSVDQYIDIFQFISKSIQDIIREYYIDAHRANLPIVVSQILGKEQEPGHEAQTAESEEPYYRLSEEFYRSLIPSAFGLQALDNLVNRIIGTLGAELERFREHKQILNLVMAYNPELTVTPIHKADRRMDNQIVVGNKGYFLKQLASFNFPIPPGFIITTEVFRHLEAAVGYKYIFRDLSQRILNEVANLEKAVGRKFGDPSNPLLLSVRSGATISLPGMMRSFLNVGLNAAVAEGLSKKEGFAWAAWDSYRRLLQMWGMYEGLDRNFFDRVMERCKQKYHVARKIQFSPEQMKRVALTYRAAMEEQGVEVTDDPAKQLEHAIQQVFASWHSDQARIYRQQLRVSDDWGTAVIVQAMIFGNLNEESGSGVIFTRNPKDASPNVKLYGDFIFGVQGDDIVSGLVTTYPVSEQQRLSERRDSSISLERKFPEIYAELVRLSEVLVYEKRFNHQEMEFTFENATRSGLYILQTREMVQAQARKLSIFKDTAELEGALLGSGIGVSGGALWGRAVYREKEIKEFRNREAGTPLILVRPDTVPDDVGVLLQVEGLLTAKGGSTSHAAVTIPQLKKVGVVGFSKLKVHETQGRHEVETKESPAFNI
;
A
#
# COMPACT_ATOMS: atom_id res chain seq x y z
N LEU A 1 43.00 -8.41 54.95
CA LEU A 1 42.42 -8.33 53.58
C LEU A 1 43.40 -7.75 52.54
N ARG A 2 43.98 -6.55 52.74
CA ARG A 2 44.97 -6.00 51.79
C ARG A 2 46.21 -6.89 51.59
N GLU A 3 46.76 -7.44 52.68
CA GLU A 3 47.86 -8.42 52.59
C GLU A 3 47.44 -9.73 51.91
N VAL A 4 46.22 -10.21 52.19
CA VAL A 4 45.64 -11.38 51.48
C VAL A 4 45.61 -11.10 49.98
N ASN A 5 45.15 -9.92 49.56
CA ASN A 5 45.14 -9.51 48.15
C ASN A 5 46.54 -9.53 47.51
N LEU A 6 47.57 -9.05 48.23
CA LEU A 6 48.96 -9.06 47.77
C LEU A 6 49.53 -10.49 47.67
N CYS A 7 49.13 -11.39 48.57
CA CYS A 7 49.61 -12.77 48.60
C CYS A 7 48.93 -13.70 47.59
N LEU A 8 47.71 -13.36 47.11
CA LEU A 8 46.98 -14.18 46.12
C LEU A 8 47.82 -14.49 44.88
N GLY A 9 48.56 -13.49 44.35
CA GLY A 9 49.43 -13.68 43.18
C GLY A 9 50.51 -14.75 43.39
N ARG A 10 51.16 -14.76 44.57
CA ARG A 10 52.24 -15.71 44.90
C ARG A 10 51.74 -17.15 44.98
N VAL A 11 50.52 -17.36 45.51
CA VAL A 11 49.93 -18.71 45.61
C VAL A 11 49.64 -19.26 44.21
N PHE A 12 49.09 -18.42 43.32
CA PHE A 12 48.85 -18.83 41.94
C PHE A 12 50.14 -19.16 41.19
N GLU A 13 51.28 -18.53 41.52
CA GLU A 13 52.58 -18.86 40.93
C GLU A 13 53.15 -20.21 41.39
N GLN A 14 52.86 -20.64 42.63
CA GLN A 14 53.50 -21.80 43.28
C GLN A 14 52.66 -23.09 43.24
N GLU A 15 51.33 -23.01 43.15
CA GLU A 15 50.43 -24.16 43.21
C GLU A 15 50.13 -24.80 41.84
N SER A 16 49.82 -26.11 41.84
CA SER A 16 49.42 -26.83 40.63
C SER A 16 47.98 -26.52 40.24
N VAL A 17 47.66 -26.55 38.94
CA VAL A 17 46.34 -26.18 38.41
C VAL A 17 45.21 -27.07 38.97
N GLU A 18 45.50 -28.34 39.32
CA GLU A 18 44.50 -29.23 39.93
C GLU A 18 44.07 -28.76 41.33
N ARG A 19 44.99 -28.19 42.12
CA ARG A 19 44.72 -27.70 43.48
C ARG A 19 44.17 -26.29 43.52
N LEU A 20 44.41 -25.51 42.47
CA LEU A 20 43.90 -24.14 42.38
C LEU A 20 42.37 -24.07 42.37
N GLY A 21 41.67 -25.10 41.89
CA GLY A 21 40.20 -25.14 41.91
C GLY A 21 39.63 -25.13 43.33
N ASP A 22 40.15 -25.99 44.20
CA ASP A 22 39.75 -26.05 45.62
C ASP A 22 40.17 -24.79 46.36
N PHE A 23 41.36 -24.26 46.06
CA PHE A 23 41.83 -22.98 46.61
C PHE A 23 40.87 -21.83 46.29
N VAL A 24 40.44 -21.68 45.02
CA VAL A 24 39.46 -20.65 44.62
C VAL A 24 38.18 -20.76 45.45
N ARG A 25 37.65 -21.98 45.65
CA ARG A 25 36.44 -22.20 46.48
C ARG A 25 36.65 -21.81 47.94
N GLN A 26 37.79 -22.18 48.52
CA GLN A 26 38.13 -21.83 49.91
C GLN A 26 38.28 -20.32 50.09
N VAL A 27 38.87 -19.61 49.12
CA VAL A 27 38.99 -18.15 49.14
C VAL A 27 37.60 -17.51 49.14
N PHE A 28 36.67 -17.94 48.30
CA PHE A 28 35.30 -17.40 48.32
C PHE A 28 34.57 -17.67 49.64
N ALA A 29 34.75 -18.85 50.25
CA ALA A 29 34.18 -19.15 51.56
C ALA A 29 34.72 -18.23 52.66
N LEU A 30 36.04 -17.98 52.67
CA LEU A 30 36.70 -17.04 53.59
C LEU A 30 36.23 -15.59 53.37
N LEU A 31 36.11 -15.15 52.11
CA LEU A 31 35.63 -13.81 51.80
C LEU A 31 34.16 -13.63 52.24
N LYS A 32 33.32 -14.65 52.09
CA LYS A 32 31.90 -14.60 52.47
C LYS A 32 31.71 -14.51 53.99
N THR A 33 32.49 -15.27 54.77
CA THR A 33 32.49 -15.16 56.25
C THR A 33 33.03 -13.80 56.72
N SER A 34 33.99 -13.24 56.01
CA SER A 34 34.57 -11.92 56.32
C SER A 34 33.70 -10.73 55.89
N ALA A 35 32.66 -10.95 55.09
CA ALA A 35 31.76 -9.91 54.58
C ALA A 35 30.66 -9.47 55.57
N ALA A 36 30.59 -10.08 56.75
CA ALA A 36 29.53 -9.84 57.74
C ALA A 36 29.48 -8.40 58.31
N PRO A 37 30.59 -7.64 58.44
CA PRO A 37 30.53 -6.20 58.69
C PRO A 37 30.53 -5.39 57.38
N ASN A 38 29.61 -4.42 57.23
CA ASN A 38 29.51 -3.52 56.06
C ASN A 38 30.79 -2.71 55.76
N GLU A 39 31.76 -2.65 56.68
CA GLU A 39 32.95 -1.79 56.57
C GLU A 39 34.02 -2.27 55.57
N HIS A 40 33.96 -3.51 55.07
CA HIS A 40 35.07 -4.09 54.26
C HIS A 40 34.70 -4.54 52.84
N ARG A 41 33.45 -4.36 52.39
CA ARG A 41 32.94 -4.81 51.08
C ARG A 41 33.81 -4.36 49.89
N SER A 42 34.27 -3.11 49.92
CA SER A 42 35.12 -2.54 48.87
C SER A 42 36.45 -3.29 48.71
N THR A 43 37.11 -3.67 49.80
CA THR A 43 38.40 -4.39 49.75
C THR A 43 38.20 -5.84 49.31
N ILE A 44 37.05 -6.44 49.64
CA ILE A 44 36.69 -7.80 49.21
C ILE A 44 36.55 -7.86 47.68
N LEU A 45 35.91 -6.87 47.07
CA LEU A 45 35.81 -6.79 45.60
C LEU A 45 37.18 -6.64 44.91
N ASP A 46 38.14 -5.96 45.54
CA ASP A 46 39.51 -5.90 45.02
C ASP A 46 40.18 -7.29 45.04
N CYS A 47 40.02 -8.05 46.15
CA CYS A 47 40.51 -9.43 46.24
C CYS A 47 39.89 -10.32 45.15
N VAL A 48 38.58 -10.18 44.91
CA VAL A 48 37.86 -10.93 43.88
C VAL A 48 38.39 -10.62 42.48
N THR A 49 38.64 -9.34 42.18
CA THR A 49 39.18 -8.91 40.89
C THR A 49 40.60 -9.43 40.67
N THR A 50 41.47 -9.36 41.69
CA THR A 50 42.82 -9.95 41.64
C THR A 50 42.78 -11.45 41.43
N LEU A 51 41.94 -12.17 42.19
CA LEU A 51 41.74 -13.61 42.06
C LEU A 51 41.33 -13.99 40.63
N ALA A 52 40.43 -13.21 40.03
CA ALA A 52 40.03 -13.41 38.66
C ALA A 52 41.20 -13.20 37.68
N ARG A 53 41.94 -12.08 37.78
CA ARG A 53 43.10 -11.81 36.91
C ARG A 53 44.12 -12.95 36.95
N GLU A 54 44.48 -13.43 38.13
CA GLU A 54 45.42 -14.54 38.29
C GLU A 54 44.88 -15.87 37.73
N THR A 55 43.58 -16.11 37.89
CA THR A 55 42.91 -17.29 37.31
C THR A 55 42.95 -17.26 35.78
N PHE A 56 42.62 -16.12 35.16
CA PHE A 56 42.62 -15.98 33.71
C PHE A 56 44.03 -16.11 33.10
N LYS A 57 45.09 -15.69 33.82
CA LYS A 57 46.49 -15.88 33.40
C LYS A 57 46.85 -17.36 33.22
N LYS A 58 46.23 -18.28 33.97
CA LYS A 58 46.46 -19.73 33.84
C LYS A 58 45.86 -20.35 32.58
N ASN A 59 45.00 -19.60 31.85
CA ASN A 59 44.43 -20.02 30.58
C ASN A 59 43.70 -21.39 30.62
N ASN A 60 43.12 -21.76 31.76
CA ASN A 60 42.39 -23.01 31.95
C ASN A 60 40.87 -22.74 32.07
N HIS A 61 40.07 -23.31 31.16
CA HIS A 61 38.63 -23.07 31.12
C HIS A 61 37.90 -23.63 32.35
N LEU A 62 38.25 -24.82 32.82
CA LEU A 62 37.61 -25.44 33.99
C LEU A 62 37.86 -24.62 35.27
N LEU A 63 39.07 -24.10 35.44
CA LEU A 63 39.41 -23.23 36.57
C LEU A 63 38.64 -21.91 36.50
N VAL A 64 38.46 -21.34 35.31
CA VAL A 64 37.62 -20.16 35.10
C VAL A 64 36.15 -20.46 35.42
N ASP A 65 35.62 -21.63 35.02
CA ASP A 65 34.25 -22.01 35.38
C ASP A 65 34.05 -22.09 36.90
N VAL A 66 35.02 -22.64 37.64
CA VAL A 66 35.00 -22.67 39.11
C VAL A 66 35.00 -21.25 39.69
N LEU A 67 35.81 -20.34 39.14
CA LEU A 67 35.81 -18.93 39.54
C LEU A 67 34.45 -18.27 39.24
N ILE A 68 33.87 -18.48 38.06
CA ILE A 68 32.58 -17.88 37.68
C ILE A 68 31.45 -18.42 38.57
N ASP A 69 31.43 -19.71 38.88
CA ASP A 69 30.47 -20.28 39.83
C ASP A 69 30.63 -19.68 41.23
N GLY A 70 31.88 -19.50 41.67
CA GLY A 70 32.21 -18.83 42.93
C GLY A 70 31.69 -17.39 42.97
N LEU A 71 31.96 -16.60 41.93
CA LEU A 71 31.50 -15.21 41.77
C LEU A 71 29.98 -15.09 41.82
N ILE A 72 29.27 -15.92 41.04
CA ILE A 72 27.81 -15.85 40.96
C ILE A 72 27.19 -16.22 42.31
N ARG A 73 27.72 -17.23 43.00
CA ARG A 73 27.24 -17.63 44.34
C ARG A 73 27.63 -16.67 45.45
N PHE A 74 28.73 -15.94 45.29
CA PHE A 74 29.19 -14.92 46.24
C PHE A 74 28.17 -13.77 46.38
N GLY A 75 27.49 -13.41 45.28
CA GLY A 75 26.39 -12.46 45.27
C GLY A 75 26.76 -11.10 44.68
N PHE A 76 25.76 -10.22 44.58
CA PHE A 76 25.86 -8.93 43.91
C PHE A 76 25.34 -7.78 44.78
N GLU A 77 26.10 -6.69 44.84
CA GLU A 77 25.77 -5.47 45.60
C GLU A 77 24.75 -4.60 44.85
N ARG A 78 23.55 -4.41 45.42
CA ARG A 78 22.46 -3.61 44.81
C ARG A 78 22.53 -2.12 45.20
N PRO A 79 21.83 -1.22 44.47
CA PRO A 79 21.85 0.21 44.74
C PRO A 79 21.38 0.62 46.15
N GLU A 80 20.39 -0.09 46.72
CA GLU A 80 19.80 0.21 48.04
C GLU A 80 19.48 1.70 48.28
N LEU A 81 18.70 2.31 47.38
CA LEU A 81 18.38 3.75 47.43
C LEU A 81 17.58 4.12 48.68
N LYS A 82 18.00 5.18 49.40
CA LYS A 82 17.36 5.67 50.65
C LYS A 82 16.96 7.15 50.60
N GLY A 83 16.72 7.69 49.40
CA GLY A 83 16.37 9.10 49.19
C GLY A 83 17.59 10.02 49.05
N SER A 84 17.39 11.32 49.23
CA SER A 84 18.42 12.36 49.06
C SER A 84 18.71 13.10 50.38
N THR A 85 19.92 13.61 50.55
CA THR A 85 20.31 14.47 51.69
C THR A 85 19.90 15.93 51.46
N THR A 86 19.98 16.74 52.51
CA THR A 86 19.82 18.21 52.48
C THR A 86 20.91 18.90 51.63
N GLU A 87 22.03 18.20 51.44
CA GLU A 87 23.12 18.51 50.54
C GLU A 87 22.87 18.02 49.09
N TRP A 88 21.63 17.63 48.75
CA TRP A 88 21.21 17.19 47.42
C TRP A 88 21.87 15.89 46.91
N GLN A 89 22.54 15.12 47.78
CA GLN A 89 23.20 13.87 47.41
C GLN A 89 22.24 12.68 47.56
N VAL A 90 22.13 11.82 46.55
CA VAL A 90 21.39 10.56 46.66
C VAL A 90 22.15 9.55 47.53
N LEU A 91 21.48 9.01 48.54
CA LEU A 91 21.98 7.95 49.41
C LEU A 91 21.81 6.58 48.74
N ALA A 92 22.93 5.97 48.35
CA ALA A 92 23.00 4.66 47.70
C ALA A 92 24.18 3.83 48.24
N ASN A 93 24.14 2.51 48.07
CA ASN A 93 25.21 1.59 48.42
C ASN A 93 26.49 1.89 47.60
N PRO A 94 27.59 2.33 48.22
CA PRO A 94 28.82 2.67 47.50
C PRO A 94 29.50 1.44 46.87
N ALA A 95 29.20 0.23 47.34
CA ALA A 95 29.75 -1.01 46.77
C ALA A 95 29.08 -1.39 45.44
N HIS A 96 27.88 -0.88 45.14
CA HIS A 96 27.14 -1.19 43.90
C HIS A 96 27.95 -0.88 42.65
N ILE A 97 28.43 0.37 42.50
CA ILE A 97 29.20 0.78 41.32
C ILE A 97 30.54 0.06 41.23
N LYS A 98 31.20 -0.19 42.38
CA LYS A 98 32.46 -0.92 42.42
C LYS A 98 32.28 -2.38 42.00
N ASN A 99 31.16 -3.00 42.39
CA ASN A 99 30.84 -4.37 42.00
C ASN A 99 30.55 -4.48 40.49
N ILE A 100 29.80 -3.51 39.92
CA ILE A 100 29.60 -3.41 38.47
C ILE A 100 30.95 -3.34 37.75
N ARG A 101 31.84 -2.43 38.18
CA ARG A 101 33.18 -2.29 37.57
C ARG A 101 33.98 -3.57 37.62
N SER A 102 34.05 -4.19 38.80
CA SER A 102 34.77 -5.46 38.99
C SER A 102 34.26 -6.54 38.02
N TRP A 103 32.95 -6.72 37.91
CA TRP A 103 32.38 -7.75 37.04
C TRP A 103 32.57 -7.42 35.56
N ILE A 104 32.42 -6.16 35.14
CA ILE A 104 32.69 -5.72 33.76
C ILE A 104 34.16 -5.94 33.40
N GLU A 105 35.07 -5.62 34.30
CA GLU A 105 36.50 -5.83 34.10
C GLU A 105 36.82 -7.32 33.89
N ILE A 106 36.30 -8.20 34.76
CA ILE A 106 36.47 -9.64 34.66
C ILE A 106 35.91 -10.17 33.33
N VAL A 107 34.72 -9.70 32.94
CA VAL A 107 34.12 -10.04 31.65
C VAL A 107 35.03 -9.62 30.50
N GLY A 108 35.60 -8.41 30.55
CA GLY A 108 36.48 -7.85 29.53
C GLY A 108 37.78 -8.61 29.32
N ILE A 109 38.26 -9.39 30.29
CA ILE A 109 39.48 -10.22 30.14
C ILE A 109 39.31 -11.24 29.01
N LYS A 110 38.20 -12.01 29.03
CA LYS A 110 37.83 -12.98 27.98
C LYS A 110 36.30 -13.12 27.85
N PRO A 111 35.62 -12.23 27.10
CA PRO A 111 34.16 -12.21 26.96
C PRO A 111 33.54 -13.56 26.54
N ARG A 112 34.27 -14.34 25.72
CA ARG A 112 33.84 -15.66 25.27
C ARG A 112 33.64 -16.66 26.42
N TRP A 113 34.48 -16.63 27.45
CA TRP A 113 34.46 -17.57 28.59
C TRP A 113 33.56 -17.07 29.73
N THR A 114 33.17 -15.80 29.71
CA THR A 114 32.45 -15.13 30.79
C THR A 114 30.96 -14.91 30.50
N LYS A 115 30.38 -15.61 29.51
CA LYS A 115 28.95 -15.52 29.17
C LYS A 115 28.03 -15.77 30.36
N ARG A 116 28.37 -16.73 31.23
CA ARG A 116 27.62 -17.00 32.47
C ARG A 116 27.69 -15.84 33.46
N LEU A 117 28.84 -15.19 33.59
CA LEU A 117 28.98 -14.00 34.44
C LEU A 117 28.20 -12.80 33.87
N LEU A 118 28.29 -12.57 32.55
CA LEU A 118 27.49 -11.56 31.84
C LEU A 118 25.99 -11.76 32.08
N SER A 119 25.51 -13.00 31.93
CA SER A 119 24.13 -13.37 32.18
C SER A 119 23.70 -13.09 33.62
N ALA A 120 24.52 -13.45 34.61
CA ALA A 120 24.25 -13.14 36.01
C ALA A 120 24.25 -11.63 36.30
N LEU A 121 25.15 -10.86 35.67
CA LEU A 121 25.18 -9.41 35.79
C LEU A 121 23.90 -8.78 35.24
N ILE A 122 23.46 -9.20 34.05
CA ILE A 122 22.22 -8.73 33.43
C ILE A 122 21.02 -9.00 34.33
N ILE A 123 20.89 -10.21 34.88
CA ILE A 123 19.79 -10.55 35.79
C ILE A 123 19.81 -9.66 37.03
N ASN A 124 20.97 -9.49 37.67
CA ASN A 124 21.12 -8.66 38.86
C ASN A 124 20.78 -7.19 38.60
N LEU A 125 21.23 -6.62 37.49
CA LEU A 125 20.96 -5.22 37.15
C LEU A 125 19.51 -5.01 36.71
N LYS A 126 18.91 -5.99 36.02
CA LYS A 126 17.51 -5.89 35.55
C LYS A 126 16.51 -5.99 36.71
N LEU A 127 16.73 -6.91 37.65
CA LEU A 127 15.84 -7.11 38.81
C LEU A 127 16.19 -6.20 39.99
N GLY A 128 17.48 -5.91 40.21
CA GLY A 128 17.97 -5.12 41.33
C GLY A 128 18.09 -3.62 41.07
N GLY A 129 17.97 -3.19 39.80
CA GLY A 129 18.11 -1.81 39.38
C GLY A 129 19.57 -1.38 39.19
N VAL A 130 19.73 -0.23 38.52
CA VAL A 130 21.03 0.39 38.20
C VAL A 130 21.03 1.82 38.71
N PHE A 131 22.02 2.17 39.52
CA PHE A 131 22.25 3.55 39.94
C PHE A 131 23.69 3.97 39.61
N VAL A 132 23.82 4.99 38.78
CA VAL A 132 25.09 5.55 38.35
C VAL A 132 24.97 7.06 38.36
N ARG A 133 25.94 7.73 38.99
CA ARG A 133 26.08 9.18 38.92
C ARG A 133 26.90 9.54 37.70
N ASP A 134 26.65 10.71 37.11
CA ASP A 134 27.50 11.22 36.02
C ASP A 134 28.97 11.27 36.44
N THR A 135 29.22 11.56 37.72
CA THR A 135 30.55 11.65 38.32
C THR A 135 31.26 10.30 38.50
N ASP A 136 30.55 9.19 38.39
CA ASP A 136 31.16 7.86 38.49
C ASP A 136 31.97 7.51 37.23
N LEU A 137 31.76 8.18 36.10
CA LEU A 137 32.53 7.96 34.86
C LEU A 137 32.55 6.49 34.40
N LEU A 138 31.45 5.76 34.58
CA LEU A 138 31.30 4.36 34.14
C LEU A 138 31.51 4.19 32.62
N GLN A 139 31.41 5.27 31.86
CA GLN A 139 31.76 5.33 30.43
C GLN A 139 33.17 4.80 30.16
N ARG A 140 34.13 5.01 31.07
CA ARG A 140 35.50 4.48 30.96
C ARG A 140 35.54 2.95 30.99
N ASP A 141 34.81 2.36 31.93
CA ASP A 141 34.74 0.90 32.11
C ASP A 141 34.04 0.24 30.91
N ILE A 142 32.99 0.87 30.38
CA ILE A 142 32.34 0.41 29.15
C ILE A 142 33.27 0.55 27.95
N SER A 143 33.99 1.65 27.81
CA SER A 143 34.96 1.82 26.71
C SER A 143 36.05 0.73 26.77
N ALA A 144 36.51 0.38 27.97
CA ALA A 144 37.45 -0.74 28.17
C ALA A 144 36.84 -2.08 27.75
N LEU A 145 35.56 -2.36 28.10
CA LEU A 145 34.85 -3.55 27.65
C LEU A 145 34.70 -3.58 26.11
N LEU A 146 34.36 -2.46 25.47
CA LEU A 146 34.23 -2.36 24.01
C LEU A 146 35.57 -2.52 23.27
N ASN A 147 36.69 -2.27 23.95
CA ASN A 147 38.04 -2.54 23.47
C ASN A 147 38.50 -4.01 23.67
N ALA A 148 37.65 -4.86 24.26
CA ALA A 148 37.86 -6.31 24.36
C ALA A 148 37.25 -7.06 23.16
N GLN A 149 37.58 -8.35 23.03
CA GLN A 149 37.03 -9.22 21.96
C GLN A 149 35.59 -9.66 22.26
N ILE A 150 34.65 -8.73 22.15
CA ILE A 150 33.24 -8.93 22.53
C ILE A 150 32.40 -9.68 21.48
N ALA A 151 32.87 -9.81 20.23
CA ALA A 151 32.10 -10.42 19.13
C ALA A 151 31.43 -11.78 19.48
N PRO A 152 32.10 -12.75 20.14
CA PRO A 152 31.48 -14.05 20.47
C PRO A 152 30.36 -13.98 21.52
N ALA A 153 30.25 -12.87 22.24
CA ALA A 153 29.27 -12.60 23.29
C ALA A 153 28.47 -11.32 23.00
N TYR A 154 28.50 -10.82 21.76
CA TYR A 154 27.99 -9.49 21.42
C TYR A 154 26.52 -9.29 21.78
N ASN A 155 25.67 -10.30 21.57
CA ASN A 155 24.26 -10.23 21.95
C ASN A 155 24.08 -9.98 23.47
N LEU A 156 24.75 -10.75 24.33
CA LEU A 156 24.72 -10.55 25.79
C LEU A 156 25.34 -9.21 26.19
N VAL A 157 26.43 -8.81 25.57
CA VAL A 157 27.04 -7.49 25.81
C VAL A 157 26.05 -6.38 25.44
N LYS A 158 25.34 -6.48 24.32
CA LYS A 158 24.33 -5.50 23.91
C LYS A 158 23.14 -5.46 24.87
N GLN A 159 22.68 -6.62 25.36
CA GLN A 159 21.65 -6.71 26.40
C GLN A 159 22.10 -5.98 27.68
N LEU A 160 23.34 -6.18 28.13
CA LEU A 160 23.93 -5.48 29.27
C LEU A 160 24.01 -3.97 29.03
N LEU A 161 24.54 -3.56 27.87
CA LEU A 161 24.74 -2.17 27.50
C LEU A 161 23.43 -1.37 27.55
N ARG A 162 22.29 -1.95 27.17
CA ARG A 162 20.97 -1.30 27.26
C ARG A 162 20.52 -0.94 28.67
N LEU A 163 21.10 -1.55 29.71
CA LEU A 163 20.72 -1.29 31.10
C LEU A 163 21.36 -0.02 31.67
N PHE A 164 22.42 0.50 31.05
CA PHE A 164 23.16 1.62 31.60
C PHE A 164 22.65 2.97 31.10
N PRO A 165 22.29 3.90 32.01
CA PRO A 165 21.85 5.24 31.65
C PRO A 165 23.04 6.20 31.50
N ILE A 166 24.03 5.87 30.66
CA ILE A 166 25.31 6.60 30.62
C ILE A 166 25.71 7.15 29.24
N TYR A 167 24.92 6.90 28.19
CA TYR A 167 25.25 7.22 26.80
C TYR A 167 25.15 8.71 26.44
N PHE A 168 25.76 9.56 27.25
CA PHE A 168 25.89 11.00 27.07
C PHE A 168 27.36 11.39 27.10
N SER A 169 27.70 12.46 26.38
CA SER A 169 29.08 12.97 26.34
C SER A 169 29.32 14.06 27.40
N GLU A 170 28.28 14.79 27.82
CA GLU A 170 28.35 15.88 28.80
C GLU A 170 28.14 15.38 30.23
N ILE A 171 29.15 15.56 31.09
CA ILE A 171 29.13 15.23 32.51
C ILE A 171 28.46 16.36 33.28
N GLY A 172 27.43 16.07 34.07
CA GLY A 172 26.67 17.08 34.80
C GLY A 172 25.69 17.87 33.92
N ALA A 173 25.15 18.96 34.46
CA ALA A 173 24.28 19.87 33.71
C ALA A 173 25.10 20.91 32.94
N GLU A 174 25.23 20.70 31.62
CA GLU A 174 25.84 21.64 30.66
C GLU A 174 24.84 22.04 29.56
N GLY A 175 25.27 22.98 28.70
CA GLY A 175 24.53 23.44 27.53
C GLY A 175 23.06 23.83 27.79
N GLU A 176 22.17 23.36 26.90
CA GLU A 176 20.73 23.65 26.94
C GLU A 176 20.08 23.18 28.27
N LEU A 177 20.56 22.06 28.84
CA LEU A 177 20.00 21.49 30.07
C LEU A 177 20.23 22.43 31.27
N ARG A 178 21.43 23.01 31.37
CA ARG A 178 21.77 23.97 32.41
C ARG A 178 21.01 25.29 32.26
N GLU A 179 20.89 25.79 31.04
CA GLU A 179 20.19 27.04 30.73
C GLU A 179 18.70 26.94 31.06
N ILE A 180 18.04 25.87 30.61
CA ILE A 180 16.60 25.67 30.82
C ILE A 180 16.26 25.44 32.29
N SER A 181 17.02 24.61 33.00
CA SER A 181 16.80 24.38 34.43
C SER A 181 17.01 25.65 35.26
N THR A 182 18.00 26.47 34.91
CA THR A 182 18.23 27.77 35.57
C THR A 182 17.09 28.74 35.30
N LYS A 183 16.67 28.86 34.04
CA LYS A 183 15.58 29.77 33.66
C LYS A 183 14.25 29.37 34.28
N ALA A 184 13.95 28.07 34.39
CA ALA A 184 12.73 27.58 35.02
C ALA A 184 12.64 27.95 36.53
N ASP A 185 13.77 27.90 37.24
CA ASP A 185 13.92 28.28 38.66
C ASP A 185 13.92 29.81 38.85
N GLU A 186 14.56 30.56 37.94
CA GLU A 186 14.61 32.03 38.01
C GLU A 186 13.27 32.71 37.74
N LEU A 187 12.39 32.10 36.94
CA LEU A 187 11.04 32.61 36.70
C LEU A 187 10.19 32.67 37.97
N SER A 188 10.46 31.82 38.97
CA SER A 188 9.82 31.85 40.30
C SER A 188 10.68 32.58 41.35
N PHE A 189 11.70 33.34 40.94
CA PHE A 189 12.69 33.97 41.83
C PHE A 189 13.32 32.98 42.81
N ARG A 190 13.44 31.70 42.41
CA ARG A 190 13.91 30.59 43.26
C ARG A 190 13.05 30.32 44.50
N GLY A 191 11.79 30.75 44.47
CA GLY A 191 10.81 30.55 45.55
C GLY A 191 9.98 29.28 45.43
N ASP A 192 10.14 28.48 44.37
CA ASP A 192 9.50 27.17 44.23
C ASP A 192 10.47 26.08 44.72
N ALA A 193 10.20 25.51 45.90
CA ALA A 193 11.06 24.53 46.54
C ALA A 193 11.32 23.29 45.67
N LEU A 194 10.33 22.83 44.89
CA LEU A 194 10.45 21.64 44.05
C LEU A 194 11.33 21.91 42.83
N VAL A 195 11.08 23.01 42.12
CA VAL A 195 11.86 23.40 40.95
C VAL A 195 13.29 23.78 41.36
N HIS A 196 13.45 24.43 42.52
CA HIS A 196 14.76 24.75 43.07
C HIS A 196 15.56 23.48 43.40
N PHE A 197 14.94 22.51 44.09
CA PHE A 197 15.57 21.24 44.42
C PHE A 197 16.01 20.48 43.17
N LEU A 198 15.11 20.35 42.20
CA LEU A 198 15.39 19.72 40.91
C LEU A 198 16.60 20.36 40.21
N ARG A 199 16.64 21.70 40.13
CA ARG A 199 17.77 22.41 39.50
C ARG A 199 19.06 22.15 40.27
N LYS A 200 19.05 22.25 41.60
CA LYS A 200 20.26 22.04 42.43
C LYS A 200 20.79 20.61 42.30
N GLN A 201 19.91 19.62 42.41
CA GLN A 201 20.27 18.22 42.22
C GLN A 201 20.82 17.99 40.81
N SER A 202 20.17 18.53 39.77
CA SER A 202 20.68 18.45 38.40
C SER A 202 22.07 19.09 38.23
N HIS A 203 22.38 20.19 38.92
CA HIS A 203 23.67 20.87 38.76
C HIS A 203 24.80 20.27 39.60
N VAL A 204 24.48 19.71 40.77
CA VAL A 204 25.46 19.24 41.76
C VAL A 204 25.66 17.72 41.69
N GLU A 205 24.59 16.96 41.47
CA GLU A 205 24.58 15.50 41.51
C GLU A 205 23.69 14.94 40.37
N SER A 206 24.05 15.27 39.12
CA SER A 206 23.37 14.72 37.94
C SER A 206 23.40 13.18 37.94
N ASN A 207 22.22 12.57 37.85
CA ASN A 207 22.04 11.13 37.81
C ASN A 207 20.69 10.75 37.15
N SER A 208 20.49 9.46 36.85
CA SER A 208 19.32 8.98 36.12
C SER A 208 17.98 9.07 36.88
N LEU A 209 17.99 9.18 38.21
CA LEU A 209 16.75 9.35 39.02
C LEU A 209 16.08 10.70 38.78
N LEU A 210 16.78 11.68 38.19
CA LEU A 210 16.17 12.95 37.78
C LEU A 210 15.03 12.75 36.78
N VAL A 211 15.06 11.67 35.99
CA VAL A 211 13.97 11.35 35.05
C VAL A 211 12.71 10.93 35.80
N THR A 212 12.83 10.00 36.76
CA THR A 212 11.69 9.55 37.57
C THR A 212 11.19 10.67 38.48
N PHE A 213 12.10 11.47 39.03
CA PHE A 213 11.73 12.66 39.81
C PHE A 213 10.91 13.66 38.98
N MET A 214 11.28 13.91 37.72
CA MET A 214 10.49 14.74 36.81
C MET A 214 9.10 14.16 36.50
N GLU A 215 9.00 12.84 36.27
CA GLU A 215 7.71 12.19 36.06
C GLU A 215 6.80 12.34 37.29
N ASP A 216 7.37 12.16 38.49
CA ASP A 216 6.65 12.27 39.75
C ASP A 216 6.29 13.72 40.10
N LEU A 217 7.09 14.71 39.68
CA LEU A 217 6.74 16.13 39.73
C LEU A 217 5.51 16.42 38.85
N PHE A 218 5.45 15.89 37.63
CA PHE A 218 4.26 16.05 36.78
C PHE A 218 3.03 15.36 37.38
N ARG A 219 3.18 14.18 37.98
CA ARG A 219 2.10 13.50 38.70
C ARG A 219 1.65 14.30 39.92
N CYS A 220 2.58 14.86 40.68
CA CYS A 220 2.33 15.74 41.81
C CYS A 220 1.51 16.97 41.41
N TRP A 221 1.88 17.68 40.33
CA TRP A 221 1.08 18.79 39.82
C TRP A 221 -0.25 18.34 39.21
N PHE A 222 -0.37 17.10 38.73
CA PHE A 222 -1.64 16.58 38.19
C PHE A 222 -2.65 16.19 39.28
N SER A 223 -2.21 15.39 40.26
CA SER A 223 -3.06 14.87 41.34
C SER A 223 -3.25 15.86 42.48
N GLY A 224 -2.34 16.83 42.59
CA GLY A 224 -2.33 17.83 43.65
C GLY A 224 -1.93 17.31 45.02
N THR A 225 -1.16 16.22 45.07
CA THR A 225 -0.57 15.67 46.29
C THR A 225 0.95 15.59 46.20
N LYS A 226 1.65 15.98 47.28
CA LYS A 226 3.11 15.84 47.40
C LYS A 226 3.59 14.40 47.57
N GLU A 227 2.71 13.44 47.85
CA GLU A 227 3.14 12.06 48.13
C GLU A 227 3.96 11.42 47.00
N HIS A 228 3.72 11.81 45.74
CA HIS A 228 4.51 11.33 44.60
C HIS A 228 6.00 11.71 44.68
N VAL A 229 6.34 12.87 45.27
CA VAL A 229 7.73 13.35 45.34
C VAL A 229 8.46 12.93 46.62
N ARG A 230 7.77 12.31 47.59
CA ARG A 230 8.34 11.88 48.86
C ARG A 230 9.58 10.99 48.73
N PRO A 231 9.66 10.02 47.79
CA PRO A 231 10.85 9.17 47.65
C PRO A 231 12.13 9.93 47.24
N HIS A 232 11.99 11.13 46.68
CA HIS A 232 13.09 11.89 46.08
C HIS A 232 13.66 12.97 47.01
N LEU A 233 12.85 13.46 47.94
CA LEU A 233 13.15 14.63 48.78
C LEU A 233 13.59 14.22 50.20
N PRO A 234 14.53 14.95 50.84
CA PRO A 234 14.77 14.81 52.27
C PRO A 234 13.53 15.27 53.07
N PRO A 235 13.33 14.74 54.30
CA PRO A 235 12.18 15.08 55.14
C PRO A 235 11.97 16.59 55.32
N GLU A 236 13.06 17.33 55.52
CA GLU A 236 13.07 18.79 55.71
C GLU A 236 12.50 19.53 54.50
N VAL A 237 13.00 19.24 53.30
CA VAL A 237 12.49 19.86 52.06
C VAL A 237 11.06 19.40 51.78
N TYR A 238 10.71 18.15 52.07
CA TYR A 238 9.35 17.64 51.88
C TYR A 238 8.31 18.37 52.74
N GLU A 239 8.68 18.74 53.97
CA GLU A 239 7.84 19.52 54.86
C GLU A 239 7.61 20.95 54.33
N ASP A 240 8.66 21.58 53.81
CA ASP A 240 8.63 22.94 53.23
C ASP A 240 7.81 23.06 51.92
N VAL A 241 7.52 21.94 51.24
CA VAL A 241 6.70 21.95 50.03
C VAL A 241 5.24 22.28 50.36
N SER A 242 4.78 23.45 49.90
CA SER A 242 3.37 23.88 49.91
C SER A 242 2.65 23.46 48.62
N MET A 243 1.47 22.84 48.78
CA MET A 243 0.52 22.54 47.69
C MET A 243 -0.53 23.65 47.49
N ALA A 244 -0.25 24.84 48.00
CA ALA A 244 -1.11 26.02 47.88
C ALA A 244 -0.26 27.26 47.60
N GLY A 245 -0.84 28.23 46.88
CA GLY A 245 -0.18 29.49 46.55
C GLY A 245 0.24 29.62 45.08
N GLU A 246 0.66 30.84 44.73
CA GLU A 246 0.83 31.30 43.35
C GLU A 246 1.85 30.46 42.54
N MET A 247 2.85 29.88 43.21
CA MET A 247 3.91 29.09 42.56
C MET A 247 3.45 27.69 42.13
N TYR A 248 2.45 27.12 42.83
CA TYR A 248 1.89 25.79 42.58
C TYR A 248 0.64 25.85 41.70
N GLU A 249 -0.31 26.77 41.99
CA GLU A 249 -1.63 26.80 41.37
C GLU A 249 -1.58 26.90 39.84
N GLY A 250 -0.67 27.72 39.30
CA GLY A 250 -0.48 27.86 37.85
C GLY A 250 0.04 26.57 37.18
N LEU A 251 1.00 25.87 37.79
CA LEU A 251 1.50 24.59 37.28
C LEU A 251 0.46 23.47 37.43
N HIS A 252 -0.27 23.42 38.55
CA HIS A 252 -1.36 22.49 38.77
C HIS A 252 -2.45 22.64 37.70
N ALA A 253 -2.93 23.87 37.44
CA ALA A 253 -3.94 24.14 36.42
C ALA A 253 -3.49 23.68 35.03
N ILE A 254 -2.23 23.92 34.67
CA ILE A 254 -1.66 23.48 33.38
C ILE A 254 -1.58 21.95 33.31
N PHE A 255 -0.89 21.30 34.25
CA PHE A 255 -0.64 19.86 34.18
C PHE A 255 -1.91 19.02 34.38
N ARG A 256 -2.91 19.53 35.12
CA ARG A 256 -4.26 18.94 35.15
C ARG A 256 -4.86 18.81 33.76
N VAL A 257 -4.82 19.87 32.94
CA VAL A 257 -5.34 19.87 31.57
C VAL A 257 -4.47 19.06 30.62
N LEU A 258 -3.14 19.18 30.73
CA LEU A 258 -2.23 18.49 29.81
C LEU A 258 -2.26 16.98 30.01
N LEU A 259 -2.22 16.49 31.26
CA LEU A 259 -2.16 15.07 31.57
C LEU A 259 -3.52 14.36 31.52
N LEU A 260 -4.64 15.08 31.65
CA LEU A 260 -5.97 14.53 31.32
C LEU A 260 -6.02 13.98 29.88
N LYS A 261 -5.33 14.65 28.94
CA LYS A 261 -5.27 14.21 27.53
C LYS A 261 -4.32 13.04 27.29
N THR A 262 -3.44 12.75 28.25
CA THR A 262 -2.50 11.63 28.18
C THR A 262 -2.88 10.51 29.15
N ASN A 263 -4.13 10.53 29.65
CA ASN A 263 -4.63 9.57 30.63
C ASN A 263 -3.74 9.46 31.90
N GLY A 264 -3.15 10.58 32.32
CA GLY A 264 -2.28 10.67 33.49
C GLY A 264 -0.83 10.26 33.26
N ASP A 265 -0.44 9.82 32.05
CA ASP A 265 0.94 9.40 31.77
C ASP A 265 1.82 10.59 31.31
N PRO A 266 2.87 10.97 32.08
CA PRO A 266 3.80 12.03 31.69
C PRO A 266 4.70 11.67 30.50
N ARG A 267 4.91 10.38 30.21
CA ARG A 267 5.81 9.95 29.13
C ARG A 267 5.31 10.37 27.75
N LEU A 268 4.00 10.52 27.58
CA LEU A 268 3.40 11.01 26.34
C LEU A 268 3.74 12.48 26.03
N LEU A 269 4.31 13.23 26.99
CA LEU A 269 4.84 14.58 26.78
C LEU A 269 6.14 14.58 25.96
N LEU A 270 6.90 13.47 25.95
CA LEU A 270 8.17 13.36 25.22
C LEU A 270 7.99 13.54 23.71
N GLY A 271 6.85 13.09 23.16
CA GLY A 271 6.55 13.19 21.73
C GLY A 271 6.08 14.56 21.25
N TRP A 272 5.93 15.56 22.12
CA TRP A 272 5.42 16.86 21.74
C TRP A 272 6.53 17.77 21.22
N ASP A 273 6.33 18.35 20.04
CA ASP A 273 7.23 19.39 19.52
C ASP A 273 7.02 20.74 20.23
N LYS A 274 7.97 21.66 20.03
CA LYS A 274 7.96 23.00 20.64
C LYS A 274 6.68 23.79 20.32
N GLY A 275 6.12 23.63 19.12
CA GLY A 275 4.89 24.29 18.69
C GLY A 275 3.66 23.74 19.42
N THR A 276 3.60 22.43 19.59
CA THR A 276 2.55 21.69 20.29
C THR A 276 2.54 22.04 21.77
N ILE A 277 3.71 22.05 22.42
CA ILE A 277 3.85 22.46 23.82
C ILE A 277 3.35 23.90 23.99
N ALA A 278 3.87 24.84 23.20
CA ALA A 278 3.48 26.25 23.28
C ALA A 278 1.98 26.46 23.00
N GLY A 279 1.43 25.78 22.00
CA GLY A 279 0.03 25.88 21.63
C GLY A 279 -0.91 25.29 22.68
N ARG A 280 -0.56 24.16 23.30
CA ARG A 280 -1.37 23.53 24.34
C ARG A 280 -1.35 24.31 25.65
N VAL A 281 -0.17 24.76 26.09
CA VAL A 281 -0.03 25.54 27.33
C VAL A 281 -0.75 26.89 27.22
N ARG A 282 -0.73 27.56 26.05
CA ARG A 282 -1.46 28.83 25.85
C ARG A 282 -2.98 28.71 25.94
N ARG A 283 -3.54 27.53 25.67
CA ARG A 283 -4.99 27.29 25.66
C ARG A 283 -5.57 27.02 27.05
N VAL A 284 -4.74 26.90 28.09
CA VAL A 284 -5.20 26.74 29.47
C VAL A 284 -5.72 28.11 29.98
N PRO A 285 -7.02 28.23 30.34
CA PRO A 285 -7.60 29.48 30.82
C PRO A 285 -7.03 29.85 32.20
N ASP A 286 -7.07 31.15 32.53
CA ASP A 286 -6.80 31.68 33.88
C ASP A 286 -5.42 31.34 34.51
N VAL A 287 -4.38 31.20 33.67
CA VAL A 287 -3.00 30.97 34.13
C VAL A 287 -2.06 32.09 33.66
N ALA A 288 -1.24 32.60 34.59
CA ALA A 288 -0.26 33.65 34.34
C ALA A 288 0.75 33.29 33.24
N LYS A 289 1.26 34.31 32.52
CA LYS A 289 2.27 34.14 31.47
C LYS A 289 3.55 33.44 32.00
N ARG A 290 3.95 33.76 33.23
CA ARG A 290 5.08 33.13 33.93
C ARG A 290 4.94 31.61 33.98
N ASP A 291 3.81 31.11 34.49
CA ASP A 291 3.63 29.67 34.71
C ASP A 291 3.45 28.89 33.39
N ARG A 292 2.92 29.55 32.35
CA ARG A 292 2.93 29.02 30.98
C ARG A 292 4.35 28.83 30.45
N GLU A 293 5.24 29.79 30.69
CA GLU A 293 6.64 29.68 30.28
C GLU A 293 7.38 28.62 31.11
N ARG A 294 7.15 28.60 32.44
CA ARG A 294 7.71 27.58 33.34
C ARG A 294 7.31 26.16 32.92
N ALA A 295 6.02 25.91 32.67
CA ALA A 295 5.55 24.59 32.23
C ALA A 295 6.20 24.15 30.91
N ALA A 296 6.35 25.05 29.94
CA ALA A 296 7.01 24.73 28.68
C ALA A 296 8.50 24.40 28.86
N LEU A 297 9.20 25.14 29.73
CA LEU A 297 10.60 24.88 30.08
C LEU A 297 10.76 23.56 30.82
N LEU A 298 9.87 23.24 31.77
CA LEU A 298 9.90 21.96 32.51
C LEU A 298 9.66 20.75 31.60
N ILE A 299 8.74 20.86 30.62
CA ILE A 299 8.55 19.79 29.62
C ILE A 299 9.82 19.63 28.75
N ARG A 300 10.47 20.72 28.33
CA ARG A 300 11.73 20.62 27.58
C ARG A 300 12.87 20.08 28.44
N LEU A 301 12.94 20.46 29.72
CA LEU A 301 13.90 19.91 30.67
C LEU A 301 13.72 18.40 30.82
N TYR A 302 12.46 17.92 30.93
CA TYR A 302 12.16 16.50 30.93
C TYR A 302 12.61 15.81 29.65
N GLN A 303 12.36 16.39 28.47
CA GLN A 303 12.85 15.84 27.19
C GLN A 303 14.38 15.71 27.14
N LEU A 304 15.11 16.71 27.65
CA LEU A 304 16.58 16.70 27.69
C LEU A 304 17.13 15.69 28.70
N LEU A 305 16.58 15.64 29.92
CA LEU A 305 16.96 14.66 30.94
C LEU A 305 16.65 13.23 30.45
N TYR A 306 15.48 13.02 29.85
CA TYR A 306 15.11 11.74 29.30
C TYR A 306 16.05 11.32 28.16
N LYS A 307 16.37 12.23 27.23
CA LYS A 307 17.35 11.98 26.14
C LYS A 307 18.76 11.66 26.68
N LYS A 308 19.16 12.28 27.78
CA LYS A 308 20.47 12.07 28.40
C LYS A 308 20.59 10.66 28.97
N TYR A 309 19.59 10.22 29.73
CA TYR A 309 19.65 8.96 30.48
C TYR A 309 18.98 7.76 29.79
N ASN A 310 18.23 7.96 28.71
CA ASN A 310 17.57 6.90 27.95
C ASN A 310 17.91 7.03 26.45
N PRO A 311 18.20 5.92 25.75
CA PRO A 311 18.50 5.95 24.32
C PRO A 311 17.23 6.16 23.48
N GLN A 312 16.79 7.42 23.37
CA GLN A 312 15.65 7.85 22.55
C GLN A 312 16.07 8.60 21.31
N HIS A 313 15.19 8.63 20.31
CA HIS A 313 15.42 9.27 19.02
C HIS A 313 15.09 10.78 18.97
N VAL A 314 14.85 11.42 20.12
CA VAL A 314 14.56 12.85 20.21
C VAL A 314 15.78 13.65 19.71
N ASP A 315 15.54 14.58 18.77
CA ASP A 315 16.58 15.37 18.10
C ASP A 315 17.64 14.53 17.32
N LEU A 316 17.41 13.23 17.08
CA LEU A 316 18.40 12.31 16.49
C LEU A 316 18.96 12.77 15.14
N LEU A 317 18.16 13.41 14.28
CA LEU A 317 18.67 13.92 13.01
C LEU A 317 19.76 14.98 13.21
N LYS A 318 19.65 15.83 14.25
CA LYS A 318 20.68 16.80 14.59
C LYS A 318 21.92 16.10 15.14
N ASP A 319 21.72 15.08 15.97
CA ASP A 319 22.82 14.28 16.53
C ASP A 319 23.62 13.58 15.42
N LEU A 320 22.94 13.03 14.41
CA LEU A 320 23.58 12.41 13.24
C LEU A 320 24.36 13.43 12.40
N GLU A 321 23.82 14.65 12.23
CA GLU A 321 24.51 15.75 11.53
C GLU A 321 25.77 16.21 12.29
N ALA A 322 25.73 16.23 13.63
CA ALA A 322 26.83 16.64 14.49
C ALA A 322 27.91 15.55 14.69
N ALA A 323 27.53 14.27 14.59
CA ALA A 323 28.46 13.15 14.81
C ALA A 323 29.52 12.98 13.70
N HIS A 324 29.33 13.62 12.53
CA HIS A 324 30.21 13.54 11.34
C HIS A 324 30.62 12.12 10.91
N SER A 325 29.90 11.09 11.39
CA SER A 325 30.23 9.68 11.20
C SER A 325 29.58 9.07 9.95
N PHE A 326 28.68 9.80 9.31
CA PHE A 326 27.90 9.34 8.16
C PHE A 326 27.96 10.35 7.01
N GLU A 327 27.80 9.87 5.78
CA GLU A 327 27.68 10.74 4.61
C GLU A 327 26.46 11.67 4.72
N GLN A 328 26.67 12.97 4.57
CA GLN A 328 25.61 13.99 4.65
C GLN A 328 24.48 13.76 3.63
N SER A 329 24.79 13.14 2.49
CA SER A 329 23.83 12.74 1.46
C SER A 329 22.81 11.72 2.00
N LYS A 330 23.25 10.73 2.78
CA LYS A 330 22.42 9.69 3.40
C LYS A 330 21.54 10.28 4.50
N ILE A 331 22.06 11.19 5.32
CA ILE A 331 21.27 11.89 6.34
C ILE A 331 20.16 12.74 5.70
N ARG A 332 20.47 13.50 4.64
CA ARG A 332 19.47 14.26 3.87
C ARG A 332 18.41 13.34 3.25
N ARG A 333 18.79 12.16 2.77
CA ARG A 333 17.86 11.15 2.25
C ARG A 333 16.93 10.63 3.35
N LEU A 334 17.46 10.31 4.53
CA LEU A 334 16.66 9.89 5.69
C LEU A 334 15.65 10.98 6.11
N LYS A 335 16.09 12.24 6.21
CA LYS A 335 15.22 13.38 6.52
C LYS A 335 14.08 13.52 5.50
N ARG A 336 14.36 13.33 4.22
CA ARG A 336 13.36 13.38 3.14
C ARG A 336 12.37 12.21 3.20
N SER A 337 12.84 10.98 3.43
CA SER A 337 11.97 9.80 3.48
C SER A 337 11.06 9.81 4.71
N LEU A 338 11.59 10.24 5.88
CA LEU A 338 10.80 10.46 7.09
C LEU A 338 9.69 11.50 6.86
N GLY A 339 10.01 12.64 6.23
CA GLY A 339 9.03 13.68 5.91
C GLY A 339 7.93 13.23 4.95
N LYS A 340 8.22 12.25 4.08
CA LYS A 340 7.25 11.65 3.15
C LYS A 340 6.53 10.41 3.71
N LYS A 341 6.85 9.97 4.93
CA LYS A 341 6.36 8.71 5.52
C LYS A 341 6.69 7.48 4.67
N GLU A 342 7.83 7.49 4.00
CA GLU A 342 8.38 6.31 3.29
C GLU A 342 9.15 5.43 4.29
N TYR A 343 8.41 4.65 5.09
CA TYR A 343 8.95 3.91 6.24
C TYR A 343 9.97 2.84 5.83
N ASP A 344 9.69 2.08 4.78
CA ASP A 344 10.57 1.07 4.18
C ASP A 344 11.95 1.65 3.79
N LYS A 345 11.95 2.78 3.07
CA LYS A 345 13.17 3.47 2.65
C LYS A 345 13.92 4.05 3.84
N SER A 346 13.20 4.56 4.83
CA SER A 346 13.78 5.13 6.06
C SER A 346 14.48 4.04 6.88
N LEU A 347 13.82 2.90 7.09
CA LEU A 347 14.41 1.71 7.72
C LEU A 347 15.63 1.20 6.96
N GLY A 348 15.58 1.15 5.63
CA GLY A 348 16.73 0.76 4.82
C GLY A 348 17.98 1.61 5.06
N VAL A 349 17.80 2.94 5.22
CA VAL A 349 18.92 3.85 5.55
C VAL A 349 19.39 3.66 7.00
N ILE A 350 18.46 3.57 7.96
CA ILE A 350 18.80 3.40 9.39
C ILE A 350 19.53 2.09 9.64
N LEU A 351 19.05 0.96 9.09
CA LEU A 351 19.72 -0.34 9.19
C LEU A 351 21.10 -0.32 8.49
N GLY A 352 21.30 0.55 7.50
CA GLY A 352 22.61 0.83 6.92
C GLY A 352 23.56 1.52 7.90
N PHE A 353 23.09 2.56 8.59
CA PHE A 353 23.86 3.24 9.64
C PHE A 353 24.20 2.31 10.80
N LEU A 354 23.24 1.50 11.27
CA LEU A 354 23.46 0.51 12.32
C LEU A 354 24.52 -0.52 11.94
N SER A 355 24.57 -0.94 10.67
CA SER A 355 25.61 -1.85 10.18
C SER A 355 27.01 -1.24 10.30
N GLN A 356 27.16 0.02 9.89
CA GLN A 356 28.43 0.74 10.01
C GLN A 356 28.84 0.93 11.47
N LEU A 357 27.89 1.23 12.35
CA LEU A 357 28.16 1.35 13.79
C LEU A 357 28.56 -0.01 14.40
N LYS A 358 27.88 -1.11 14.04
CA LYS A 358 28.24 -2.46 14.50
C LYS A 358 29.65 -2.84 14.07
N GLU A 359 30.05 -2.53 12.84
CA GLU A 359 31.42 -2.75 12.34
C GLU A 359 32.44 -1.99 13.19
N LYS A 360 32.17 -0.72 13.52
CA LYS A 360 33.03 0.07 14.42
C LYS A 360 33.11 -0.51 15.83
N ILE A 361 31.96 -0.85 16.41
CA ILE A 361 31.86 -1.42 17.78
C ILE A 361 32.64 -2.73 17.89
N LEU A 362 32.54 -3.59 16.86
CA LEU A 362 33.20 -4.90 16.82
C LEU A 362 34.63 -4.87 16.24
N SER A 363 35.13 -3.69 15.86
CA SER A 363 36.48 -3.55 15.31
C SER A 363 37.52 -4.09 16.31
N PRO A 364 38.50 -4.89 15.84
CA PRO A 364 39.59 -5.36 16.68
C PRO A 364 40.56 -4.23 17.06
N GLU A 365 40.55 -3.11 16.34
CA GLU A 365 41.36 -1.94 16.64
C GLU A 365 40.90 -1.30 17.95
N LYS A 366 41.85 -0.99 18.83
CA LYS A 366 41.56 -0.30 20.09
C LYS A 366 41.51 1.20 19.86
N THR A 367 40.54 1.84 20.49
CA THR A 367 40.29 3.28 20.41
C THR A 367 40.55 3.94 21.75
N ASP A 368 41.18 5.11 21.72
CA ASP A 368 41.47 5.92 22.92
C ASP A 368 40.29 6.84 23.26
N TYR A 369 40.15 7.14 24.55
CA TYR A 369 39.15 8.10 25.03
C TYR A 369 39.73 9.52 25.13
N PHE A 370 38.88 10.51 24.89
CA PHE A 370 39.13 11.91 25.16
C PHE A 370 38.31 12.34 26.38
N GLU A 371 38.96 13.01 27.33
CA GLU A 371 38.33 13.49 28.55
C GLU A 371 38.79 14.90 28.88
N ASN A 372 37.83 15.78 29.14
CA ASN A 372 38.06 17.15 29.61
C ASN A 372 37.07 17.46 30.75
N ILE A 373 37.46 17.16 31.99
CA ILE A 373 36.62 17.29 33.19
C ILE A 373 37.20 18.33 34.16
N TYR A 374 36.34 19.22 34.65
CA TYR A 374 36.65 20.26 35.62
C TYR A 374 36.01 19.95 36.98
N HIS A 375 36.72 20.27 38.06
CA HIS A 375 36.22 20.14 39.43
C HIS A 375 35.96 21.53 40.03
N LYS A 376 34.69 21.83 40.37
CA LYS A 376 34.35 23.04 41.15
C LYS A 376 34.37 22.71 42.63
N ARG A 377 35.17 23.44 43.41
CA ARG A 377 35.08 23.41 44.88
C ARG A 377 33.93 24.31 45.32
N HIS A 378 32.79 23.75 45.71
CA HIS A 378 31.85 24.48 46.56
C HIS A 378 32.42 24.47 47.99
N ILE A 379 33.17 25.52 48.33
CA ILE A 379 33.93 25.63 49.61
C ILE A 379 32.99 25.64 50.84
N ALA A 380 31.69 25.88 50.67
CA ALA A 380 30.73 25.96 51.78
C ALA A 380 30.02 24.65 52.15
N ALA A 381 30.18 23.54 51.39
CA ALA A 381 29.40 22.31 51.64
C ALA A 381 30.16 20.99 51.37
N GLY A 382 31.46 21.00 51.07
CA GLY A 382 32.23 19.76 50.93
C GLY A 382 31.89 18.87 49.72
N ILE A 383 30.96 19.26 48.85
CA ILE A 383 30.55 18.48 47.66
C ILE A 383 31.39 18.89 46.43
N PRO A 384 32.22 18.00 45.88
CA PRO A 384 32.92 18.25 44.62
C PRO A 384 31.93 18.15 43.45
N SER A 385 31.60 19.26 42.80
CA SER A 385 30.84 19.20 41.54
C SER A 385 31.79 19.03 40.36
N MET A 386 31.51 18.04 39.51
CA MET A 386 32.27 17.78 38.27
C MET A 386 31.42 18.13 37.06
N TYR A 387 32.04 18.75 36.07
CA TYR A 387 31.43 19.05 34.78
C TYR A 387 32.47 18.97 33.67
N GLY A 388 32.04 18.68 32.45
CA GLY A 388 32.94 18.56 31.30
C GLY A 388 32.47 17.51 30.30
N THR A 389 33.39 16.99 29.49
CA THR A 389 33.05 16.04 28.42
C THR A 389 33.90 14.78 28.42
N TYR A 390 33.26 13.64 28.17
CA TYR A 390 33.90 12.36 27.89
C TYR A 390 33.48 11.87 26.50
N ARG A 391 34.44 11.41 25.70
CA ARG A 391 34.19 10.85 24.36
C ARG A 391 35.10 9.67 24.08
N GLU A 392 34.58 8.64 23.45
CA GLU A 392 35.34 7.49 22.95
C GLU A 392 34.55 6.93 21.75
N GLU A 393 35.24 6.58 20.66
CA GLU A 393 34.58 6.28 19.38
C GLU A 393 33.60 5.10 19.46
N LYS A 394 33.99 3.97 20.06
CA LYS A 394 33.12 2.79 20.17
C LYS A 394 31.95 3.04 21.10
N PHE A 395 32.19 3.74 22.22
CA PHE A 395 31.18 4.15 23.18
C PHE A 395 30.12 5.06 22.54
N GLU A 396 30.56 6.09 21.79
CA GLU A 396 29.65 6.97 21.05
C GLU A 396 28.88 6.21 19.97
N ALA A 397 29.52 5.24 19.31
CA ALA A 397 28.87 4.37 18.34
C ALA A 397 27.76 3.52 18.98
N VAL A 398 27.96 2.97 20.18
CA VAL A 398 26.89 2.28 20.94
C VAL A 398 25.75 3.23 21.25
N GLY A 399 26.05 4.43 21.77
CA GLY A 399 25.03 5.42 22.11
C GLY A 399 24.18 5.83 20.89
N LEU A 400 24.80 6.05 19.74
CA LEU A 400 24.11 6.31 18.48
C LEU A 400 23.30 5.10 17.99
N SER A 401 23.85 3.87 18.12
CA SER A 401 23.16 2.63 17.73
C SER A 401 21.84 2.47 18.49
N LEU A 402 21.87 2.63 19.81
CA LEU A 402 20.67 2.47 20.64
C LEU A 402 19.59 3.52 20.31
N ARG A 403 19.98 4.76 19.99
CA ARG A 403 19.03 5.81 19.56
C ARG A 403 18.44 5.54 18.17
N LEU A 404 19.26 5.04 17.23
CA LEU A 404 18.80 4.63 15.90
C LEU A 404 17.86 3.43 15.97
N GLU A 405 18.14 2.46 16.85
CA GLU A 405 17.26 1.32 17.13
C GLU A 405 15.91 1.78 17.68
N SER A 406 15.90 2.74 18.61
CA SER A 406 14.66 3.36 19.11
C SER A 406 13.80 3.94 17.98
N LEU A 407 14.40 4.73 17.07
CA LEU A 407 13.69 5.26 15.91
C LEU A 407 13.18 4.15 14.98
N ALA A 408 14.04 3.16 14.68
CA ALA A 408 13.69 2.06 13.80
C ALA A 408 12.54 1.22 14.37
N THR A 409 12.48 0.98 15.68
CA THR A 409 11.35 0.28 16.32
C THR A 409 10.03 1.00 16.05
N THR A 410 9.98 2.33 16.23
CA THR A 410 8.78 3.11 15.90
C THR A 410 8.42 3.02 14.42
N LEU A 411 9.42 3.05 13.52
CA LEU A 411 9.18 2.92 12.07
C LEU A 411 8.71 1.52 11.66
N PHE A 412 9.16 0.47 12.35
CA PHE A 412 8.68 -0.89 12.14
C PHE A 412 7.20 -1.03 12.51
N GLU A 413 6.78 -0.42 13.62
CA GLU A 413 5.37 -0.40 14.03
C GLU A 413 4.49 0.32 12.99
N GLU A 414 4.94 1.49 12.51
CA GLU A 414 4.29 2.26 11.44
C GLU A 414 4.24 1.48 10.11
N LEU A 415 5.32 0.77 9.77
CA LEU A 415 5.35 -0.10 8.60
C LEU A 415 4.32 -1.22 8.71
N ILE A 416 4.22 -1.89 9.86
CA ILE A 416 3.20 -2.93 10.10
C ILE A 416 1.78 -2.34 10.00
N ALA A 417 1.55 -1.15 10.58
CA ALA A 417 0.24 -0.49 10.50
C ALA A 417 -0.16 -0.16 9.05
N SER A 418 0.81 0.07 8.17
CA SER A 418 0.59 0.30 6.74
C SER A 418 0.28 -0.99 5.94
N LEU A 419 0.63 -2.17 6.47
CA LEU A 419 0.25 -3.45 5.89
C LEU A 419 -1.23 -3.71 6.24
N ASN A 420 -2.12 -3.67 5.24
CA ASN A 420 -3.53 -4.00 5.45
C ASN A 420 -3.70 -5.50 5.74
N LEU A 421 -3.40 -5.92 6.97
CA LEU A 421 -3.49 -7.31 7.44
C LEU A 421 -4.92 -7.73 7.80
N LYS A 422 -5.95 -7.02 7.30
CA LYS A 422 -7.34 -7.51 7.40
C LYS A 422 -7.63 -8.58 6.34
N PHE A 423 -6.89 -8.54 5.24
CA PHE A 423 -7.00 -9.49 4.14
C PHE A 423 -5.65 -9.65 3.43
N ILE A 424 -5.18 -10.87 3.22
CA ILE A 424 -3.86 -11.13 2.64
C ILE A 424 -4.01 -11.52 1.16
N THR A 425 -3.44 -10.71 0.26
CA THR A 425 -3.32 -11.01 -1.17
C THR A 425 -1.87 -11.28 -1.53
N LYS A 426 -1.58 -11.72 -2.77
CA LYS A 426 -0.21 -11.77 -3.29
C LYS A 426 0.55 -10.43 -3.20
N SER A 427 -0.15 -9.31 -3.37
CA SER A 427 0.43 -7.96 -3.19
C SER A 427 0.81 -7.71 -1.72
N THR A 428 -0.06 -8.09 -0.78
CA THR A 428 0.23 -8.03 0.66
C THR A 428 1.40 -8.93 1.03
N LEU A 429 1.44 -10.17 0.52
CA LEU A 429 2.54 -11.11 0.76
C LEU A 429 3.88 -10.61 0.24
N THR A 430 3.90 -9.91 -0.89
CA THR A 430 5.12 -9.29 -1.43
C THR A 430 5.65 -8.21 -0.48
N LYS A 431 4.77 -7.34 0.05
CA LYS A 431 5.15 -6.34 1.05
C LYS A 431 5.59 -6.96 2.37
N ILE A 432 4.94 -8.03 2.81
CA ILE A 432 5.35 -8.81 3.99
C ILE A 432 6.75 -9.40 3.77
N HIS A 433 7.00 -10.00 2.60
CA HIS A 433 8.31 -10.54 2.24
C HIS A 433 9.41 -9.48 2.37
N ASP A 434 9.20 -8.29 1.81
CA ASP A 434 10.18 -7.20 1.89
C ASP A 434 10.39 -6.72 3.34
N CYS A 435 9.32 -6.68 4.13
CA CYS A 435 9.37 -6.35 5.55
C CYS A 435 10.16 -7.39 6.37
N LEU A 436 9.98 -8.69 6.12
CA LEU A 436 10.70 -9.76 6.81
C LEU A 436 12.22 -9.62 6.65
N TRP A 437 12.70 -9.21 5.47
CA TRP A 437 14.13 -8.98 5.23
C TRP A 437 14.69 -7.81 6.04
N LEU A 438 13.91 -6.77 6.29
CA LEU A 438 14.31 -5.68 7.19
C LEU A 438 14.47 -6.17 8.62
N TYR A 439 13.56 -7.05 9.09
CA TYR A 439 13.66 -7.67 10.41
C TYR A 439 14.82 -8.65 10.53
N ILE A 440 15.09 -9.47 9.52
CA ILE A 440 16.27 -10.35 9.50
C ILE A 440 17.55 -9.52 9.67
N LYS A 441 17.65 -8.40 8.95
CA LYS A 441 18.78 -7.48 9.11
C LYS A 441 18.83 -6.86 10.51
N ALA A 442 17.69 -6.52 11.11
CA ALA A 442 17.64 -6.04 12.50
C ALA A 442 18.16 -7.08 13.50
N LEU A 443 17.78 -8.35 13.35
CA LEU A 443 18.27 -9.45 14.20
C LEU A 443 19.76 -9.71 14.02
N ASP A 444 20.28 -9.66 12.78
CA ASP A 444 21.73 -9.74 12.57
C ASP A 444 22.46 -8.62 13.34
N LEU A 445 21.94 -7.38 13.31
CA LEU A 445 22.51 -6.24 14.05
C LEU A 445 22.48 -6.42 15.58
N GLU A 446 21.67 -7.33 16.11
CA GLU A 446 21.67 -7.77 17.52
C GLU A 446 22.75 -8.81 17.85
N GLY A 447 23.48 -9.31 16.85
CA GLY A 447 24.40 -10.43 17.00
C GLY A 447 23.71 -11.79 17.12
N ILE A 448 22.49 -11.91 16.57
CA ILE A 448 21.73 -13.15 16.52
C ILE A 448 22.03 -13.86 15.20
N ALA A 449 22.30 -15.17 15.25
CA ALA A 449 22.41 -16.00 14.04
C ALA A 449 21.07 -16.09 13.31
N THR A 450 21.03 -15.76 12.02
CA THR A 450 19.79 -15.65 11.23
C THR A 450 19.70 -16.62 10.06
N GLU A 451 20.65 -17.54 9.89
CA GLU A 451 20.71 -18.45 8.75
C GLU A 451 19.45 -19.32 8.64
N GLY A 452 18.97 -19.84 9.77
CA GLY A 452 17.76 -20.65 9.84
C GLY A 452 16.52 -19.87 9.38
N LEU A 453 16.30 -18.68 9.93
CA LEU A 453 15.19 -17.80 9.56
C LEU A 453 15.27 -17.37 8.10
N THR A 454 16.47 -16.99 7.63
CA THR A 454 16.75 -16.61 6.25
C THR A 454 16.37 -17.73 5.27
N ALA A 455 16.69 -18.99 5.60
CA ALA A 455 16.32 -20.13 4.77
C ALA A 455 14.79 -20.29 4.66
N LYS A 456 14.05 -20.10 5.76
CA LYS A 456 12.58 -20.17 5.76
C LYS A 456 11.95 -18.99 5.02
N THR A 457 12.50 -17.79 5.14
CA THR A 457 12.03 -16.62 4.38
C THR A 457 12.26 -16.76 2.88
N LYS A 458 13.34 -17.43 2.45
CA LYS A 458 13.56 -17.77 1.03
C LYS A 458 12.48 -18.70 0.46
N TYR A 459 11.82 -19.52 1.27
CA TYR A 459 10.67 -20.30 0.78
C TYR A 459 9.53 -19.37 0.31
N LEU A 460 9.29 -18.27 1.03
CA LEU A 460 8.31 -17.26 0.62
C LEU A 460 8.73 -16.58 -0.70
N THR A 461 10.01 -16.25 -0.85
CA THR A 461 10.55 -15.68 -2.10
C THR A 461 10.25 -16.57 -3.31
N SER A 462 10.50 -17.88 -3.19
CA SER A 462 10.22 -18.85 -4.24
C SER A 462 8.70 -19.05 -4.44
N ALA A 463 7.92 -19.12 -3.36
CA ALA A 463 6.47 -19.30 -3.41
C ALA A 463 5.75 -18.16 -4.16
N LEU A 464 6.21 -16.91 -4.00
CA LEU A 464 5.64 -15.76 -4.71
C LEU A 464 5.76 -15.86 -6.25
N GLN A 465 6.72 -16.64 -6.75
CA GLN A 465 6.94 -16.85 -8.18
C GLN A 465 6.08 -18.00 -8.75
N VAL A 466 5.55 -18.88 -7.89
CA VAL A 466 4.71 -20.00 -8.31
C VAL A 466 3.30 -19.50 -8.63
N LYS A 467 2.73 -19.96 -9.76
CA LYS A 467 1.39 -19.52 -10.23
C LYS A 467 0.24 -20.08 -9.41
N GLN A 468 0.37 -21.29 -8.89
CA GLN A 468 -0.66 -22.00 -8.12
C GLN A 468 -0.06 -22.45 -6.78
N PHE A 469 0.10 -21.50 -5.87
CA PHE A 469 0.55 -21.75 -4.51
C PHE A 469 -0.65 -21.64 -3.57
N SER A 470 -0.93 -22.67 -2.78
CA SER A 470 -2.13 -22.70 -1.94
C SER A 470 -1.96 -21.88 -0.66
N VAL A 471 -3.09 -21.46 -0.06
CA VAL A 471 -3.08 -20.81 1.26
C VAL A 471 -2.49 -21.70 2.33
N ASP A 472 -2.83 -23.00 2.33
CA ASP A 472 -2.26 -23.97 3.28
C ASP A 472 -0.73 -23.95 3.24
N GLN A 473 -0.12 -23.92 2.04
CA GLN A 473 1.33 -23.84 1.89
C GLN A 473 1.92 -22.51 2.36
N TYR A 474 1.22 -21.39 2.19
CA TYR A 474 1.65 -20.12 2.76
C TYR A 474 1.62 -20.16 4.29
N ILE A 475 0.57 -20.74 4.89
CA ILE A 475 0.47 -20.94 6.34
C ILE A 475 1.65 -21.77 6.85
N ASP A 476 1.99 -22.89 6.19
CA ASP A 476 3.14 -23.72 6.56
C ASP A 476 4.46 -22.93 6.55
N ILE A 477 4.70 -22.10 5.53
CA ILE A 477 5.88 -21.24 5.46
C ILE A 477 5.94 -20.29 6.66
N PHE A 478 4.83 -19.61 6.98
CA PHE A 478 4.80 -18.71 8.12
C PHE A 478 4.91 -19.43 9.47
N GLN A 479 4.39 -20.66 9.60
CA GLN A 479 4.61 -21.51 10.77
C GLN A 479 6.09 -21.89 10.92
N PHE A 480 6.79 -22.22 9.83
CA PHE A 480 8.24 -22.47 9.89
C PHE A 480 9.02 -21.23 10.32
N ILE A 481 8.62 -20.05 9.82
CA ILE A 481 9.20 -18.76 10.22
C ILE A 481 8.93 -18.50 11.72
N SER A 482 7.70 -18.68 12.18
CA SER A 482 7.32 -18.54 13.60
C SER A 482 8.14 -19.46 14.49
N LYS A 483 8.31 -20.72 14.10
CA LYS A 483 9.14 -21.69 14.83
C LYS A 483 10.60 -21.24 14.91
N SER A 484 11.19 -20.75 13.82
CA SER A 484 12.55 -20.20 13.83
C SER A 484 12.69 -18.98 14.76
N ILE A 485 11.67 -18.12 14.85
CA ILE A 485 11.66 -16.99 15.78
C ILE A 485 11.60 -17.47 17.24
N GLN A 486 10.76 -18.45 17.54
CA GLN A 486 10.69 -19.07 18.88
C GLN A 486 12.02 -19.71 19.30
N ASP A 487 12.70 -20.38 18.37
CA ASP A 487 14.01 -20.98 18.63
C ASP A 487 15.07 -19.89 18.92
N ILE A 488 15.03 -18.75 18.22
CA ILE A 488 15.87 -17.58 18.51
C ILE A 488 15.61 -17.01 19.91
N ILE A 489 14.33 -16.80 20.28
CA ILE A 489 13.95 -16.31 21.62
C ILE A 489 14.48 -17.26 22.69
N ARG A 490 14.29 -18.56 22.48
CA ARG A 490 14.74 -19.58 23.40
C ARG A 490 16.25 -19.58 23.57
N GLU A 491 17.02 -19.61 22.49
CA GLU A 491 18.48 -19.71 22.53
C GLU A 491 19.14 -18.45 23.14
N TYR A 492 18.74 -17.26 22.68
CA TYR A 492 19.44 -16.02 23.01
C TYR A 492 18.91 -15.30 24.27
N TYR A 493 17.65 -15.53 24.66
CA TYR A 493 17.00 -14.79 25.74
C TYR A 493 16.50 -15.65 26.89
N ILE A 494 16.23 -16.94 26.68
CA ILE A 494 15.77 -17.85 27.75
C ILE A 494 16.94 -18.70 28.24
N ASP A 495 17.48 -19.56 27.37
CA ASP A 495 18.48 -20.56 27.74
C ASP A 495 19.83 -19.90 28.10
N ALA A 496 20.12 -18.71 27.56
CA ALA A 496 21.24 -17.86 27.97
C ALA A 496 21.19 -17.39 29.44
N HIS A 497 20.01 -17.34 30.06
CA HIS A 497 19.80 -16.88 31.44
C HIS A 497 19.30 -17.97 32.40
N ARG A 498 18.72 -19.05 31.86
CA ARG A 498 18.09 -20.15 32.60
C ARG A 498 18.94 -20.70 33.74
N ALA A 499 20.24 -20.89 33.53
CA ALA A 499 21.12 -21.49 34.55
C ALA A 499 21.39 -20.56 35.76
N ASN A 500 21.39 -19.25 35.56
CA ASN A 500 21.75 -18.29 36.60
C ASN A 500 20.53 -17.67 37.30
N LEU A 501 19.37 -17.65 36.62
CA LEU A 501 18.15 -17.04 37.14
C LEU A 501 17.73 -17.62 38.52
N PRO A 502 17.73 -18.94 38.76
CA PRO A 502 17.41 -19.50 40.09
C PRO A 502 18.37 -19.04 41.19
N ILE A 503 19.67 -18.93 40.86
CA ILE A 503 20.70 -18.55 41.83
C ILE A 503 20.56 -17.07 42.20
N VAL A 504 20.35 -16.20 41.23
CA VAL A 504 20.21 -14.77 41.48
C VAL A 504 18.89 -14.44 42.16
N VAL A 505 17.78 -15.09 41.76
CA VAL A 505 16.47 -14.86 42.40
C VAL A 505 16.46 -15.33 43.86
N SER A 506 17.12 -16.45 44.19
CA SER A 506 17.23 -16.89 45.60
C SER A 506 18.05 -15.92 46.45
N GLN A 507 19.12 -15.34 45.90
CA GLN A 507 19.87 -14.24 46.51
C GLN A 507 19.06 -12.95 46.64
N ILE A 508 18.07 -12.71 45.77
CA ILE A 508 17.13 -11.58 45.89
C ILE A 508 16.15 -11.79 47.04
N LEU A 509 15.62 -13.00 47.17
CA LEU A 509 14.64 -13.35 48.19
C LEU A 509 15.24 -13.67 49.57
N GLY A 510 16.57 -13.72 49.69
CA GLY A 510 17.26 -14.00 50.96
C GLY A 510 17.17 -15.46 51.42
N LYS A 511 16.86 -16.41 50.51
CA LYS A 511 16.81 -17.85 50.80
C LYS A 511 18.09 -18.52 50.28
N GLU A 512 19.04 -18.85 51.15
CA GLU A 512 20.17 -19.70 50.75
C GLU A 512 19.68 -21.15 50.62
N GLN A 513 19.72 -21.72 49.41
CA GLN A 513 19.51 -23.16 49.23
C GLN A 513 20.79 -23.90 49.64
N GLU A 514 20.72 -24.64 50.75
CA GLU A 514 21.67 -25.74 50.99
C GLU A 514 21.43 -26.84 49.94
N PRO A 515 22.49 -27.40 49.35
CA PRO A 515 22.35 -28.44 48.34
C PRO A 515 22.02 -29.78 49.03
N GLY A 516 20.75 -30.18 49.07
CA GLY A 516 20.42 -31.52 49.58
C GLY A 516 18.97 -31.87 49.95
N HIS A 517 17.99 -30.97 49.87
CA HIS A 517 16.61 -31.32 50.23
C HIS A 517 15.62 -31.19 49.07
N GLU A 518 15.17 -32.35 48.57
CA GLU A 518 13.98 -32.52 47.77
C GLU A 518 12.71 -32.16 48.57
N ALA A 519 11.77 -31.55 47.86
CA ALA A 519 10.35 -31.37 48.17
C ALA A 519 9.96 -30.49 49.38
N GLN A 520 9.65 -29.21 49.14
CA GLN A 520 8.74 -28.43 50.01
C GLN A 520 7.80 -27.50 49.23
N THR A 521 6.52 -27.91 49.23
CA THR A 521 5.23 -27.17 49.07
C THR A 521 5.06 -26.07 48.01
N ALA A 522 3.96 -26.20 47.25
CA ALA A 522 3.49 -25.32 46.17
C ALA A 522 3.25 -23.84 46.56
N GLU A 523 3.18 -23.51 47.86
CA GLU A 523 3.05 -22.12 48.33
C GLU A 523 4.40 -21.36 48.36
N SER A 524 5.54 -22.06 48.23
CA SER A 524 6.88 -21.44 48.34
C SER A 524 7.48 -20.95 47.01
N GLU A 525 6.88 -21.31 45.87
CA GLU A 525 7.42 -21.03 44.51
C GLU A 525 6.87 -19.75 43.85
N GLU A 526 5.77 -19.19 44.34
CA GLU A 526 5.09 -18.04 43.71
C GLU A 526 6.00 -16.80 43.50
N PRO A 527 6.83 -16.37 44.48
CA PRO A 527 7.71 -15.22 44.31
C PRO A 527 8.82 -15.46 43.27
N TYR A 528 9.28 -16.71 43.14
CA TYR A 528 10.30 -17.09 42.17
C TYR A 528 9.77 -17.01 40.75
N TYR A 529 8.59 -17.58 40.48
CA TYR A 529 7.96 -17.51 39.16
C TYR A 529 7.65 -16.06 38.77
N ARG A 530 7.16 -15.26 39.72
CA ARG A 530 6.85 -13.84 39.49
C ARG A 530 8.08 -13.05 39.03
N LEU A 531 9.19 -13.15 39.76
CA LEU A 531 10.44 -12.46 39.40
C LEU A 531 11.07 -13.01 38.10
N SER A 532 10.93 -14.31 37.86
CA SER A 532 11.42 -14.93 36.61
C SER A 532 10.60 -14.48 35.40
N GLU A 533 9.27 -14.38 35.53
CA GLU A 533 8.39 -13.85 34.49
C GLU A 533 8.69 -12.36 34.25
N GLU A 534 8.83 -11.56 35.31
CA GLU A 534 9.17 -10.14 35.24
C GLU A 534 10.50 -9.91 34.49
N PHE A 535 11.51 -10.75 34.76
CA PHE A 535 12.78 -10.73 34.04
C PHE A 535 12.60 -10.95 32.53
N TYR A 536 11.95 -12.05 32.12
CA TYR A 536 11.79 -12.35 30.69
C TYR A 536 10.88 -11.34 29.98
N ARG A 537 9.79 -10.92 30.63
CA ARG A 537 8.83 -9.94 30.11
C ARG A 537 9.44 -8.55 29.94
N SER A 538 10.47 -8.23 30.71
CA SER A 538 11.21 -6.97 30.57
C SER A 538 12.43 -7.07 29.66
N LEU A 539 12.96 -8.27 29.41
CA LEU A 539 14.12 -8.52 28.56
C LEU A 539 13.75 -8.72 27.08
N ILE A 540 12.80 -9.61 26.78
CA ILE A 540 12.45 -9.98 25.38
C ILE A 540 11.97 -8.76 24.56
N PRO A 541 11.08 -7.88 25.08
CA PRO A 541 10.67 -6.68 24.34
C PRO A 541 11.79 -5.65 24.13
N SER A 542 12.89 -5.73 24.89
CA SER A 542 14.05 -4.85 24.71
C SER A 542 14.95 -5.25 23.54
N ALA A 543 14.73 -6.45 22.98
CA ALA A 543 15.42 -6.92 21.78
C ALA A 543 14.96 -6.13 20.54
N PHE A 544 15.92 -5.66 19.74
CA PHE A 544 15.60 -4.84 18.57
C PHE A 544 14.80 -5.62 17.52
N GLY A 545 13.51 -5.26 17.36
CA GLY A 545 12.62 -5.80 16.33
C GLY A 545 12.07 -7.23 16.57
N LEU A 546 12.54 -7.96 17.58
CA LEU A 546 12.19 -9.38 17.77
C LEU A 546 10.71 -9.60 18.12
N GLN A 547 10.20 -8.89 19.14
CA GLN A 547 8.79 -9.03 19.55
C GLN A 547 7.82 -8.53 18.47
N ALA A 548 8.20 -7.45 17.78
CA ALA A 548 7.40 -6.90 16.69
C ALA A 548 7.32 -7.88 15.50
N LEU A 549 8.43 -8.56 15.19
CA LEU A 549 8.47 -9.62 14.18
C LEU A 549 7.58 -10.81 14.58
N ASP A 550 7.69 -11.30 15.81
CA ASP A 550 6.88 -12.42 16.30
C ASP A 550 5.38 -12.09 16.23
N ASN A 551 4.99 -10.91 16.71
CA ASN A 551 3.61 -10.43 16.65
C ASN A 551 3.10 -10.31 15.20
N LEU A 552 3.93 -9.80 14.27
CA LEU A 552 3.58 -9.71 12.85
C LEU A 552 3.33 -11.09 12.25
N VAL A 553 4.23 -12.04 12.46
CA VAL A 553 4.13 -13.40 11.91
C VAL A 553 2.90 -14.12 12.48
N ASN A 554 2.68 -14.06 13.79
CA ASN A 554 1.50 -14.68 14.40
C ASN A 554 0.19 -14.05 13.91
N ARG A 555 0.17 -12.73 13.68
CA ARG A 555 -0.99 -12.05 13.09
C ARG A 555 -1.23 -12.48 11.64
N ILE A 556 -0.18 -12.70 10.86
CA ILE A 556 -0.29 -13.22 9.49
C ILE A 556 -0.88 -14.63 9.50
N ILE A 557 -0.34 -15.53 10.33
CA ILE A 557 -0.84 -16.91 10.49
C ILE A 557 -2.33 -16.89 10.88
N GLY A 558 -2.69 -16.08 11.89
CA GLY A 558 -4.09 -15.96 12.33
C GLY A 558 -5.02 -15.43 11.24
N THR A 559 -4.55 -14.46 10.43
CA THR A 559 -5.34 -13.90 9.32
C THR A 559 -5.54 -14.92 8.20
N LEU A 560 -4.46 -15.58 7.75
CA LEU A 560 -4.54 -16.64 6.74
C LEU A 560 -5.40 -17.82 7.21
N GLY A 561 -5.28 -18.22 8.48
CA GLY A 561 -6.10 -19.28 9.08
C GLY A 561 -7.58 -18.91 9.12
N ALA A 562 -7.91 -17.68 9.50
CA ALA A 562 -9.30 -17.19 9.49
C ALA A 562 -9.88 -17.12 8.07
N GLU A 563 -9.08 -16.76 7.07
CA GLU A 563 -9.47 -16.82 5.66
C GLU A 563 -9.71 -18.27 5.21
N LEU A 564 -8.81 -19.20 5.54
CA LEU A 564 -8.95 -20.61 5.19
C LEU A 564 -10.23 -21.23 5.75
N GLU A 565 -10.54 -21.00 7.04
CA GLU A 565 -11.78 -21.51 7.65
C GLU A 565 -13.03 -20.89 7.02
N ARG A 566 -12.99 -19.58 6.68
CA ARG A 566 -14.12 -18.91 6.03
C ARG A 566 -14.44 -19.49 4.65
N PHE A 567 -13.44 -19.99 3.93
CA PHE A 567 -13.58 -20.57 2.59
C PHE A 567 -13.41 -22.09 2.55
N ARG A 568 -13.66 -22.78 3.67
CA ARG A 568 -13.44 -24.23 3.80
C ARG A 568 -14.12 -25.05 2.69
N GLU A 569 -15.35 -24.69 2.35
CA GLU A 569 -16.15 -25.34 1.30
C GLU A 569 -15.82 -24.83 -0.12
N HIS A 570 -15.06 -23.74 -0.26
CA HIS A 570 -14.78 -23.06 -1.54
C HIS A 570 -13.30 -22.68 -1.68
N LYS A 571 -12.37 -23.61 -1.38
CA LYS A 571 -10.91 -23.37 -1.42
C LYS A 571 -10.40 -22.84 -2.76
N GLN A 572 -11.06 -23.19 -3.87
CA GLN A 572 -10.71 -22.68 -5.20
C GLN A 572 -10.88 -21.16 -5.29
N ILE A 573 -11.95 -20.62 -4.71
CA ILE A 573 -12.21 -19.18 -4.65
C ILE A 573 -11.11 -18.50 -3.83
N LEU A 574 -10.74 -19.08 -2.68
CA LEU A 574 -9.66 -18.52 -1.85
C LEU A 574 -8.32 -18.46 -2.60
N ASN A 575 -7.97 -19.50 -3.36
CA ASN A 575 -6.75 -19.49 -4.18
C ASN A 575 -6.80 -18.42 -5.29
N LEU A 576 -7.98 -18.21 -5.92
CA LEU A 576 -8.19 -17.11 -6.86
C LEU A 576 -8.04 -15.75 -6.19
N VAL A 577 -8.57 -15.59 -4.98
CA VAL A 577 -8.41 -14.36 -4.20
C VAL A 577 -6.94 -14.10 -3.85
N MET A 578 -6.17 -15.14 -3.52
CA MET A 578 -4.73 -14.99 -3.26
C MET A 578 -3.96 -14.58 -4.51
N ALA A 579 -4.36 -15.09 -5.68
CA ALA A 579 -3.77 -14.75 -6.97
C ALA A 579 -4.14 -13.33 -7.44
N TYR A 580 -5.33 -12.84 -7.04
CA TYR A 580 -5.83 -11.51 -7.40
C TYR A 580 -4.82 -10.43 -7.05
N ASN A 581 -4.46 -9.63 -8.06
CA ASN A 581 -3.59 -8.48 -7.87
C ASN A 581 -4.38 -7.17 -8.01
N PRO A 582 -4.75 -6.51 -6.89
CA PRO A 582 -5.49 -5.24 -6.92
C PRO A 582 -4.82 -4.16 -7.78
N GLU A 583 -3.48 -4.19 -7.87
CA GLU A 583 -2.73 -3.20 -8.63
C GLU A 583 -2.87 -3.36 -10.14
N LEU A 584 -3.31 -4.52 -10.65
CA LEU A 584 -3.49 -4.74 -12.09
C LEU A 584 -4.92 -4.53 -12.57
N THR A 585 -5.82 -4.05 -11.71
CA THR A 585 -7.28 -4.07 -11.95
C THR A 585 -7.78 -2.93 -12.83
N VAL A 586 -7.18 -1.74 -12.69
CA VAL A 586 -7.63 -0.53 -13.39
C VAL A 586 -6.41 0.27 -13.85
N THR A 587 -6.46 0.79 -15.08
CA THR A 587 -5.39 1.64 -15.64
C THR A 587 -5.96 2.82 -16.43
N PRO A 588 -5.47 4.06 -16.23
CA PRO A 588 -5.88 5.20 -17.04
C PRO A 588 -5.38 5.08 -18.49
N ILE A 589 -6.15 5.58 -19.46
CA ILE A 589 -5.77 5.53 -20.88
C ILE A 589 -4.55 6.41 -21.17
N HIS A 590 -4.48 7.60 -20.57
CA HIS A 590 -3.45 8.60 -20.82
C HIS A 590 -2.19 8.45 -19.95
N LYS A 591 -2.06 7.34 -19.21
CA LYS A 591 -0.91 7.06 -18.33
C LYS A 591 -0.24 5.76 -18.74
N ALA A 592 1.05 5.82 -19.07
CA ALA A 592 1.82 4.64 -19.40
C ALA A 592 2.09 3.76 -18.16
N ASP A 593 1.87 2.45 -18.29
CA ASP A 593 2.30 1.43 -17.33
C ASP A 593 2.79 0.17 -18.07
N ARG A 594 4.11 -0.01 -18.13
CA ARG A 594 4.74 -1.14 -18.82
C ARG A 594 4.27 -2.52 -18.34
N ARG A 595 3.75 -2.62 -17.11
CA ARG A 595 3.27 -3.90 -16.56
C ARG A 595 1.89 -4.28 -17.11
N MET A 596 1.06 -3.28 -17.43
CA MET A 596 -0.34 -3.48 -17.86
C MET A 596 -0.56 -3.23 -19.35
N ASP A 597 0.30 -2.45 -20.00
CA ASP A 597 0.13 -2.00 -21.39
C ASP A 597 0.43 -3.11 -22.41
N ASN A 598 -0.38 -4.16 -22.39
CA ASN A 598 -0.35 -5.28 -23.32
C ASN A 598 -1.78 -5.75 -23.63
N GLN A 599 -1.97 -6.33 -24.82
CA GLN A 599 -3.30 -6.74 -25.32
C GLN A 599 -3.99 -7.80 -24.44
N ILE A 600 -3.24 -8.58 -23.66
CA ILE A 600 -3.80 -9.62 -22.78
C ILE A 600 -4.47 -9.02 -21.55
N VAL A 601 -3.90 -7.94 -21.00
CA VAL A 601 -4.38 -7.30 -19.76
C VAL A 601 -5.44 -6.25 -20.07
N VAL A 602 -5.18 -5.34 -21.02
CA VAL A 602 -6.08 -4.22 -21.33
C VAL A 602 -7.02 -4.48 -22.51
N GLY A 603 -6.93 -5.65 -23.14
CA GLY A 603 -7.66 -5.97 -24.36
C GLY A 603 -7.10 -5.27 -25.59
N ASN A 604 -7.55 -5.70 -26.77
CA ASN A 604 -7.04 -5.17 -28.04
C ASN A 604 -7.42 -3.70 -28.26
N LYS A 605 -8.69 -3.35 -28.04
CA LYS A 605 -9.19 -1.97 -28.16
C LYS A 605 -8.51 -1.04 -27.15
N GLY A 606 -8.40 -1.49 -25.90
CA GLY A 606 -7.77 -0.73 -24.83
C GLY A 606 -6.29 -0.46 -25.12
N TYR A 607 -5.56 -1.49 -25.58
CA TYR A 607 -4.16 -1.36 -25.98
C TYR A 607 -3.96 -0.30 -27.07
N PHE A 608 -4.75 -0.34 -28.15
CA PHE A 608 -4.63 0.65 -29.21
C PHE A 608 -5.02 2.06 -28.76
N LEU A 609 -6.02 2.22 -27.88
CA LEU A 609 -6.33 3.53 -27.29
C LEU A 609 -5.16 4.11 -26.50
N LYS A 610 -4.47 3.28 -25.70
CA LYS A 610 -3.27 3.71 -24.98
C LYS A 610 -2.12 4.06 -25.92
N GLN A 611 -1.93 3.30 -27.00
CA GLN A 611 -0.94 3.63 -28.04
C GLN A 611 -1.25 4.98 -28.69
N LEU A 612 -2.49 5.19 -29.14
CA LEU A 612 -2.91 6.46 -29.74
C LEU A 612 -2.74 7.63 -28.76
N ALA A 613 -3.12 7.46 -27.49
CA ALA A 613 -2.91 8.46 -26.45
C ALA A 613 -1.42 8.78 -26.25
N SER A 614 -0.53 7.77 -26.32
CA SER A 614 0.92 7.98 -26.24
C SER A 614 1.50 8.74 -27.45
N PHE A 615 0.78 8.75 -28.57
CA PHE A 615 1.11 9.51 -29.78
C PHE A 615 0.43 10.88 -29.82
N ASN A 616 -0.21 11.33 -28.73
CA ASN A 616 -0.96 12.57 -28.63
C ASN A 616 -2.12 12.68 -29.64
N PHE A 617 -2.74 11.56 -30.00
CA PHE A 617 -3.98 11.58 -30.76
C PHE A 617 -5.12 12.12 -29.87
N PRO A 618 -6.14 12.77 -30.45
CA PRO A 618 -7.24 13.31 -29.67
C PRO A 618 -8.19 12.18 -29.24
N ILE A 619 -7.83 11.49 -28.15
CA ILE A 619 -8.62 10.39 -27.58
C ILE A 619 -9.44 10.91 -26.40
N PRO A 620 -10.74 10.56 -26.28
CA PRO A 620 -11.51 10.91 -25.09
C PRO A 620 -10.87 10.33 -23.83
N PRO A 621 -10.73 11.11 -22.74
CA PRO A 621 -10.15 10.63 -21.50
C PRO A 621 -11.02 9.52 -20.88
N GLY A 622 -10.36 8.62 -20.17
CA GLY A 622 -11.00 7.43 -19.62
C GLY A 622 -9.99 6.48 -18.98
N PHE A 623 -10.50 5.33 -18.56
CA PHE A 623 -9.75 4.27 -17.91
C PHE A 623 -10.24 2.90 -18.37
N ILE A 624 -9.42 1.88 -18.12
CA ILE A 624 -9.66 0.49 -18.52
C ILE A 624 -9.67 -0.37 -17.27
N ILE A 625 -10.77 -1.09 -17.07
CA ILE A 625 -10.86 -2.20 -16.13
C ILE A 625 -10.35 -3.44 -16.85
N THR A 626 -9.27 -4.02 -16.33
CA THR A 626 -8.49 -5.01 -17.06
C THR A 626 -9.13 -6.39 -17.02
N THR A 627 -8.63 -7.30 -17.86
CA THR A 627 -9.00 -8.73 -17.82
C THR A 627 -8.66 -9.41 -16.49
N GLU A 628 -7.83 -8.80 -15.64
CA GLU A 628 -7.52 -9.35 -14.30
C GLU A 628 -8.80 -9.45 -13.45
N VAL A 629 -9.66 -8.43 -13.56
CA VAL A 629 -10.97 -8.42 -12.89
C VAL A 629 -11.87 -9.50 -13.46
N PHE A 630 -11.88 -9.70 -14.78
CA PHE A 630 -12.67 -10.74 -15.42
C PHE A 630 -12.25 -12.16 -14.96
N ARG A 631 -10.94 -12.46 -14.97
CA ARG A 631 -10.41 -13.79 -14.57
C ARG A 631 -10.73 -14.14 -13.12
N HIS A 632 -10.92 -13.13 -12.28
CA HIS A 632 -11.22 -13.29 -10.86
C HIS A 632 -12.62 -12.76 -10.52
N LEU A 633 -13.55 -12.69 -11.49
CA LEU A 633 -14.84 -12.03 -11.29
C LEU A 633 -15.64 -12.68 -10.16
N GLU A 634 -15.64 -14.02 -10.09
CA GLU A 634 -16.30 -14.76 -9.00
C GLU A 634 -15.72 -14.41 -7.62
N ALA A 635 -14.40 -14.28 -7.52
CA ALA A 635 -13.72 -13.86 -6.30
C ALA A 635 -13.99 -12.37 -5.97
N ALA A 636 -13.97 -11.52 -6.99
CA ALA A 636 -14.14 -10.08 -6.86
C ALA A 636 -15.58 -9.69 -6.47
N VAL A 637 -16.58 -10.41 -6.97
CA VAL A 637 -18.01 -10.18 -6.67
C VAL A 637 -18.43 -10.99 -5.43
N GLY A 638 -17.96 -12.22 -5.28
CA GLY A 638 -18.30 -13.12 -4.17
C GLY A 638 -17.75 -12.66 -2.82
N TYR A 639 -16.75 -11.76 -2.80
CA TYR A 639 -16.15 -11.28 -1.57
C TYR A 639 -16.27 -9.75 -1.38
N LYS A 640 -17.08 -9.36 -0.38
CA LYS A 640 -17.42 -7.96 -0.07
C LYS A 640 -16.22 -7.01 0.03
N TYR A 641 -15.06 -7.46 0.53
CA TYR A 641 -13.90 -6.58 0.67
C TYR A 641 -13.16 -6.32 -0.64
N ILE A 642 -13.01 -7.34 -1.50
CA ILE A 642 -12.39 -7.16 -2.84
C ILE A 642 -13.32 -6.32 -3.70
N PHE A 643 -14.61 -6.62 -3.65
CA PHE A 643 -15.63 -5.81 -4.31
C PHE A 643 -15.51 -4.34 -3.91
N ARG A 644 -15.47 -4.06 -2.59
CA ARG A 644 -15.34 -2.69 -2.09
C ARG A 644 -14.04 -2.01 -2.53
N ASP A 645 -12.91 -2.73 -2.56
CA ASP A 645 -11.63 -2.19 -3.06
C ASP A 645 -11.73 -1.83 -4.56
N LEU A 646 -12.25 -2.75 -5.38
CA LEU A 646 -12.45 -2.54 -6.80
C LEU A 646 -13.40 -1.37 -7.08
N SER A 647 -14.55 -1.32 -6.40
CA SER A 647 -15.51 -0.22 -6.52
C SER A 647 -14.87 1.12 -6.13
N GLN A 648 -14.07 1.16 -5.05
CA GLN A 648 -13.35 2.38 -4.67
C GLN A 648 -12.32 2.81 -5.72
N ARG A 649 -11.59 1.87 -6.33
CA ARG A 649 -10.64 2.16 -7.42
C ARG A 649 -11.35 2.74 -8.64
N ILE A 650 -12.48 2.16 -9.05
CA ILE A 650 -13.30 2.67 -10.16
C ILE A 650 -13.81 4.08 -9.84
N LEU A 651 -14.36 4.31 -8.64
CA LEU A 651 -14.84 5.63 -8.22
C LEU A 651 -13.71 6.68 -8.19
N ASN A 652 -12.50 6.29 -7.77
CA ASN A 652 -11.34 7.18 -7.80
C ASN A 652 -10.97 7.58 -9.24
N GLU A 653 -11.04 6.65 -10.20
CA GLU A 653 -10.78 6.97 -11.61
C GLU A 653 -11.90 7.81 -12.23
N VAL A 654 -13.16 7.61 -11.83
CA VAL A 654 -14.25 8.53 -12.19
C VAL A 654 -13.95 9.92 -11.65
N ALA A 655 -13.53 10.07 -10.40
CA ALA A 655 -13.18 11.37 -9.82
C ALA A 655 -11.96 12.03 -10.51
N ASN A 656 -10.99 11.23 -10.98
CA ASN A 656 -9.88 11.72 -11.80
C ASN A 656 -10.37 12.21 -13.17
N LEU A 657 -11.31 11.48 -13.78
CA LEU A 657 -11.92 11.86 -15.04
C LEU A 657 -12.75 13.15 -14.92
N GLU A 658 -13.49 13.32 -13.83
CA GLU A 658 -14.22 14.56 -13.51
C GLU A 658 -13.27 15.78 -13.48
N LYS A 659 -12.11 15.63 -12.83
CA LYS A 659 -11.08 16.68 -12.78
C LYS A 659 -10.46 16.96 -14.15
N ALA A 660 -10.23 15.93 -14.96
CA ALA A 660 -9.61 16.06 -16.27
C ALA A 660 -10.53 16.76 -17.29
N VAL A 661 -11.84 16.50 -17.22
CA VAL A 661 -12.85 17.03 -18.17
C VAL A 661 -13.50 18.31 -17.66
N GLY A 662 -13.47 18.58 -16.34
CA GLY A 662 -14.15 19.73 -15.73
C GLY A 662 -15.68 19.57 -15.67
N ARG A 663 -16.18 18.34 -15.65
CA ARG A 663 -17.61 17.97 -15.56
C ARG A 663 -17.79 16.95 -14.43
N LYS A 664 -18.99 16.83 -13.89
CA LYS A 664 -19.26 15.96 -12.72
C LYS A 664 -20.24 14.84 -13.07
N PHE A 665 -19.93 13.60 -12.70
CA PHE A 665 -20.74 12.43 -12.99
C PHE A 665 -22.05 12.48 -12.18
N GLY A 666 -23.18 12.51 -12.88
CA GLY A 666 -24.50 12.62 -12.26
C GLY A 666 -24.99 14.03 -11.92
N ASP A 667 -24.23 15.09 -12.23
CA ASP A 667 -24.65 16.47 -11.99
C ASP A 667 -25.60 16.97 -13.10
N PRO A 668 -26.85 17.36 -12.81
CA PRO A 668 -27.77 17.86 -13.84
C PRO A 668 -27.30 19.14 -14.55
N SER A 669 -26.51 19.99 -13.89
CA SER A 669 -26.08 21.28 -14.44
C SER A 669 -24.91 21.15 -15.41
N ASN A 670 -23.93 20.31 -15.07
CA ASN A 670 -22.73 20.09 -15.87
C ASN A 670 -22.31 18.60 -15.87
N PRO A 671 -23.10 17.73 -16.52
CA PRO A 671 -22.90 16.29 -16.40
C PRO A 671 -21.69 15.80 -17.19
N LEU A 672 -20.93 14.91 -16.55
CA LEU A 672 -20.07 13.95 -17.22
C LEU A 672 -20.92 12.73 -17.57
N LEU A 673 -20.90 12.33 -18.84
CA LEU A 673 -21.53 11.10 -19.32
C LEU A 673 -20.46 10.14 -19.80
N LEU A 674 -20.68 8.84 -19.62
CA LEU A 674 -19.68 7.81 -19.89
C LEU A 674 -20.16 6.85 -20.99
N SER A 675 -19.20 6.37 -21.78
CA SER A 675 -19.36 5.16 -22.59
C SER A 675 -18.64 4.01 -21.90
N VAL A 676 -19.28 2.84 -21.88
CA VAL A 676 -18.77 1.60 -21.27
C VAL A 676 -18.74 0.55 -22.37
N ARG A 677 -17.54 0.20 -22.83
CA ARG A 677 -17.33 -0.65 -24.01
C ARG A 677 -16.52 -1.88 -23.64
N SER A 678 -16.78 -3.01 -24.29
CA SER A 678 -15.93 -4.19 -24.18
C SER A 678 -14.58 -3.98 -24.87
N GLY A 679 -13.55 -4.66 -24.35
CA GLY A 679 -12.23 -4.76 -24.94
C GLY A 679 -11.66 -6.15 -24.77
N ALA A 680 -12.09 -7.11 -25.60
CA ALA A 680 -11.49 -8.45 -25.58
C ALA A 680 -10.08 -8.45 -26.21
N THR A 681 -9.27 -9.44 -25.83
CA THR A 681 -7.94 -9.67 -26.43
C THR A 681 -8.05 -9.96 -27.92
N ILE A 682 -9.15 -10.58 -28.34
CA ILE A 682 -9.44 -10.95 -29.74
C ILE A 682 -10.64 -10.13 -30.20
N SER A 683 -10.63 -9.68 -31.46
CA SER A 683 -11.72 -8.89 -32.02
C SER A 683 -12.98 -9.74 -32.18
N LEU A 684 -14.06 -9.35 -31.51
CA LEU A 684 -15.41 -9.92 -31.65
C LEU A 684 -16.37 -8.83 -32.15
N PRO A 685 -16.40 -8.51 -33.46
CA PRO A 685 -17.19 -7.41 -33.99
C PRO A 685 -18.69 -7.63 -33.78
N GLY A 686 -19.38 -6.64 -33.23
CA GLY A 686 -20.83 -6.70 -32.99
C GLY A 686 -21.27 -7.59 -31.81
N MET A 687 -20.48 -8.57 -31.38
CA MET A 687 -20.94 -9.62 -30.44
C MET A 687 -20.99 -9.20 -28.96
N MET A 688 -20.29 -8.11 -28.60
CA MET A 688 -20.11 -7.70 -27.21
C MET A 688 -20.97 -6.48 -26.89
N ARG A 689 -21.53 -6.44 -25.68
CA ARG A 689 -22.39 -5.32 -25.23
C ARG A 689 -21.57 -4.03 -25.08
N SER A 690 -22.22 -2.89 -25.30
CA SER A 690 -21.66 -1.56 -25.06
C SER A 690 -22.77 -0.61 -24.61
N PHE A 691 -22.51 0.23 -23.62
CA PHE A 691 -23.44 1.26 -23.18
C PHE A 691 -22.89 2.63 -23.55
N LEU A 692 -23.75 3.46 -24.13
CA LEU A 692 -23.49 4.89 -24.34
C LEU A 692 -24.37 5.71 -23.38
N ASN A 693 -23.93 6.93 -23.09
CA ASN A 693 -24.67 7.89 -22.28
C ASN A 693 -24.94 7.45 -20.83
N VAL A 694 -24.09 6.59 -20.25
CA VAL A 694 -24.18 6.17 -18.85
C VAL A 694 -24.02 7.41 -17.96
N GLY A 695 -24.90 7.55 -16.96
CA GLY A 695 -25.05 8.73 -16.12
C GLY A 695 -26.25 9.62 -16.48
N LEU A 696 -26.96 9.35 -17.58
CA LEU A 696 -28.22 10.01 -17.88
C LEU A 696 -29.35 9.45 -17.01
N ASN A 697 -30.13 10.36 -16.44
CA ASN A 697 -31.46 10.12 -15.89
C ASN A 697 -32.37 11.29 -16.30
N ALA A 698 -33.65 11.26 -15.93
CA ALA A 698 -34.60 12.30 -16.32
C ALA A 698 -34.17 13.71 -15.86
N ALA A 699 -33.56 13.84 -14.67
CA ALA A 699 -33.08 15.11 -14.14
C ALA A 699 -31.85 15.63 -14.90
N VAL A 700 -30.90 14.75 -15.23
CA VAL A 700 -29.71 15.10 -16.01
C VAL A 700 -30.07 15.44 -17.45
N ALA A 701 -31.01 14.70 -18.06
CA ALA A 701 -31.53 15.01 -19.39
C ALA A 701 -32.23 16.37 -19.42
N GLU A 702 -33.03 16.68 -18.39
CA GLU A 702 -33.65 18.00 -18.23
C GLU A 702 -32.60 19.12 -18.13
N GLY A 703 -31.57 18.92 -17.30
CA GLY A 703 -30.51 19.90 -17.13
C GLY A 703 -29.68 20.13 -18.41
N LEU A 704 -29.36 19.06 -19.14
CA LEU A 704 -28.74 19.16 -20.47
C LEU A 704 -29.63 19.86 -21.48
N SER A 705 -30.94 19.62 -21.44
CA SER A 705 -31.87 20.21 -22.41
C SER A 705 -31.93 21.75 -22.35
N LYS A 706 -31.49 22.35 -21.22
CA LYS A 706 -31.40 23.81 -21.04
C LYS A 706 -30.19 24.43 -21.72
N LYS A 707 -29.19 23.64 -22.13
CA LYS A 707 -28.04 24.15 -22.89
C LYS A 707 -28.46 24.40 -24.34
N GLU A 708 -27.98 25.51 -24.89
CA GLU A 708 -28.28 25.89 -26.28
C GLU A 708 -27.83 24.77 -27.24
N GLY A 709 -28.73 24.37 -28.15
CA GLY A 709 -28.52 23.24 -29.06
C GLY A 709 -28.75 21.84 -28.48
N PHE A 710 -28.82 21.67 -27.15
CA PHE A 710 -28.96 20.33 -26.53
C PHE A 710 -30.40 19.87 -26.27
N ALA A 711 -31.39 20.76 -26.42
CA ALA A 711 -32.78 20.49 -26.06
C ALA A 711 -33.32 19.16 -26.62
N TRP A 712 -33.10 18.91 -27.91
CA TRP A 712 -33.51 17.66 -28.55
C TRP A 712 -32.55 16.50 -28.26
N ALA A 713 -31.24 16.75 -28.35
CA ALA A 713 -30.18 15.74 -28.23
C ALA A 713 -30.12 15.09 -26.84
N ALA A 714 -30.42 15.83 -25.77
CA ALA A 714 -30.45 15.33 -24.40
C ALA A 714 -31.49 14.22 -24.23
N TRP A 715 -32.70 14.45 -24.74
CA TRP A 715 -33.81 13.50 -24.63
C TRP A 715 -33.67 12.31 -25.58
N ASP A 716 -33.15 12.49 -26.81
CA ASP A 716 -32.82 11.36 -27.68
C ASP A 716 -31.72 10.49 -27.06
N SER A 717 -30.69 11.10 -26.44
CA SER A 717 -29.62 10.36 -25.76
C SER A 717 -30.15 9.56 -24.55
N TYR A 718 -31.10 10.11 -23.79
CA TYR A 718 -31.73 9.39 -22.68
C TYR A 718 -32.58 8.22 -23.18
N ARG A 719 -33.41 8.45 -24.21
CA ARG A 719 -34.16 7.39 -24.89
C ARG A 719 -33.24 6.27 -25.40
N ARG A 720 -32.06 6.59 -25.94
CA ARG A 720 -31.06 5.60 -26.38
C ARG A 720 -30.54 4.77 -25.22
N LEU A 721 -30.18 5.41 -24.10
CA LEU A 721 -29.76 4.69 -22.90
C LEU A 721 -30.83 3.68 -22.48
N LEU A 722 -32.10 4.11 -22.41
CA LEU A 722 -33.23 3.24 -22.07
C LEU A 722 -33.38 2.07 -23.05
N GLN A 723 -33.29 2.33 -24.35
CA GLN A 723 -33.37 1.29 -25.37
C GLN A 723 -32.25 0.25 -25.21
N MET A 724 -30.99 0.68 -25.09
CA MET A 724 -29.86 -0.23 -24.87
C MET A 724 -30.02 -1.04 -23.58
N TRP A 725 -30.42 -0.38 -22.49
CA TRP A 725 -30.66 -1.01 -21.21
C TRP A 725 -31.70 -2.11 -21.31
N GLY A 726 -32.89 -1.80 -21.85
CA GLY A 726 -33.96 -2.78 -21.97
C GLY A 726 -33.62 -3.92 -22.94
N MET A 727 -32.88 -3.65 -24.02
CA MET A 727 -32.42 -4.72 -24.92
C MET A 727 -31.47 -5.70 -24.21
N TYR A 728 -30.59 -5.21 -23.35
CA TYR A 728 -29.65 -6.06 -22.62
C TYR A 728 -30.29 -6.81 -21.43
N GLU A 729 -31.44 -6.34 -20.95
CA GLU A 729 -32.34 -7.02 -20.01
C GLU A 729 -33.36 -7.95 -20.70
N GLY A 730 -33.25 -8.13 -22.02
CA GLY A 730 -34.00 -9.16 -22.76
C GLY A 730 -35.22 -8.66 -23.56
N LEU A 731 -35.46 -7.35 -23.64
CA LEU A 731 -36.52 -6.81 -24.50
C LEU A 731 -36.06 -6.78 -25.97
N ASP A 732 -36.89 -7.31 -26.87
CA ASP A 732 -36.62 -7.30 -28.31
C ASP A 732 -36.63 -5.85 -28.85
N ARG A 733 -35.77 -5.55 -29.83
CA ARG A 733 -35.81 -4.31 -30.61
C ARG A 733 -37.22 -3.97 -31.15
N ASN A 734 -37.98 -4.99 -31.57
CA ASN A 734 -39.36 -4.83 -32.05
C ASN A 734 -40.29 -4.19 -30.99
N PHE A 735 -40.00 -4.38 -29.71
CA PHE A 735 -40.71 -3.70 -28.63
C PHE A 735 -40.55 -2.18 -28.75
N PHE A 736 -39.32 -1.70 -28.87
CA PHE A 736 -39.02 -0.28 -28.98
C PHE A 736 -39.50 0.33 -30.29
N ASP A 737 -39.41 -0.41 -31.40
CA ASP A 737 -39.92 0.05 -32.70
C ASP A 737 -41.44 0.30 -32.65
N ARG A 738 -42.20 -0.58 -31.95
CA ARG A 738 -43.64 -0.35 -31.72
C ARG A 738 -43.93 0.90 -30.89
N VAL A 739 -43.13 1.15 -29.84
CA VAL A 739 -43.27 2.37 -29.02
C VAL A 739 -42.99 3.62 -29.86
N MET A 740 -41.94 3.59 -30.69
CA MET A 740 -41.58 4.68 -31.59
C MET A 740 -42.66 4.94 -32.64
N GLU A 741 -43.17 3.90 -33.32
CA GLU A 741 -44.21 4.05 -34.33
C GLU A 741 -45.53 4.58 -33.75
N ARG A 742 -45.92 4.12 -32.56
CA ARG A 742 -47.07 4.68 -31.83
C ARG A 742 -46.89 6.19 -31.58
N CYS A 743 -45.68 6.61 -31.22
CA CYS A 743 -45.39 8.04 -31.02
C CYS A 743 -45.39 8.81 -32.34
N LYS A 744 -44.81 8.26 -33.42
CA LYS A 744 -44.84 8.89 -34.76
C LYS A 744 -46.26 9.11 -35.27
N GLN A 745 -47.11 8.09 -35.14
CA GLN A 745 -48.53 8.18 -35.48
C GLN A 745 -49.25 9.22 -34.63
N LYS A 746 -49.01 9.23 -33.31
CA LYS A 746 -49.62 10.19 -32.38
C LYS A 746 -49.28 11.65 -32.69
N TYR A 747 -48.06 11.92 -33.15
CA TYR A 747 -47.57 13.28 -33.44
C TYR A 747 -47.53 13.61 -34.95
N HIS A 748 -48.04 12.73 -35.81
CA HIS A 748 -48.06 12.88 -37.27
C HIS A 748 -46.69 13.20 -37.90
N VAL A 749 -45.62 12.59 -37.40
CA VAL A 749 -44.26 12.75 -37.94
C VAL A 749 -43.83 11.51 -38.71
N ALA A 750 -43.16 11.69 -39.85
CA ALA A 750 -42.67 10.57 -40.67
C ALA A 750 -41.29 10.08 -40.21
N ARG A 751 -40.43 10.99 -39.75
CA ARG A 751 -39.05 10.70 -39.34
C ARG A 751 -38.79 11.16 -37.91
N LYS A 752 -37.96 10.41 -37.17
CA LYS A 752 -37.59 10.71 -35.78
C LYS A 752 -37.05 12.14 -35.60
N ILE A 753 -36.23 12.62 -36.54
CA ILE A 753 -35.63 13.96 -36.45
C ILE A 753 -36.67 15.10 -36.53
N GLN A 754 -37.91 14.81 -36.91
CA GLN A 754 -38.99 15.80 -37.00
C GLN A 754 -39.73 16.01 -35.67
N PHE A 755 -39.45 15.21 -34.62
CA PHE A 755 -40.00 15.47 -33.30
C PHE A 755 -39.46 16.78 -32.73
N SER A 756 -40.30 17.59 -32.09
CA SER A 756 -39.85 18.71 -31.28
C SER A 756 -39.12 18.22 -30.01
N PRO A 757 -38.29 19.06 -29.35
CA PRO A 757 -37.65 18.70 -28.08
C PRO A 757 -38.62 18.15 -27.03
N GLU A 758 -39.76 18.81 -26.81
CA GLU A 758 -40.81 18.38 -25.88
C GLU A 758 -41.45 17.05 -26.29
N GLN A 759 -41.62 16.81 -27.59
CA GLN A 759 -42.13 15.54 -28.09
C GLN A 759 -41.11 14.42 -27.83
N MET A 760 -39.82 14.66 -28.07
CA MET A 760 -38.75 13.69 -27.81
C MET A 760 -38.64 13.36 -26.32
N LYS A 761 -38.80 14.35 -25.43
CA LYS A 761 -38.92 14.12 -23.98
C LYS A 761 -40.04 13.15 -23.66
N ARG A 762 -41.23 13.36 -24.22
CA ARG A 762 -42.38 12.45 -24.02
C ARG A 762 -42.12 11.04 -24.55
N VAL A 763 -41.42 10.91 -25.69
CA VAL A 763 -41.01 9.61 -26.22
C VAL A 763 -40.08 8.89 -25.24
N ALA A 764 -39.05 9.56 -24.72
CA ALA A 764 -38.12 8.97 -23.75
C ALA A 764 -38.84 8.49 -22.48
N LEU A 765 -39.77 9.29 -21.95
CA LEU A 765 -40.57 8.90 -20.78
C LEU A 765 -41.53 7.73 -21.09
N THR A 766 -42.06 7.65 -22.32
CA THR A 766 -42.90 6.52 -22.75
C THR A 766 -42.06 5.23 -22.86
N TYR A 767 -40.81 5.31 -23.31
CA TYR A 767 -39.88 4.16 -23.31
C TYR A 767 -39.68 3.63 -21.88
N ARG A 768 -39.39 4.52 -20.93
CA ARG A 768 -39.19 4.15 -19.52
C ARG A 768 -40.43 3.48 -18.93
N ALA A 769 -41.60 4.09 -19.08
CA ALA A 769 -42.86 3.54 -18.56
C ALA A 769 -43.16 2.16 -19.18
N ALA A 770 -42.97 2.01 -20.49
CA ALA A 770 -43.18 0.73 -21.17
C ALA A 770 -42.19 -0.36 -20.69
N MET A 771 -40.94 -0.01 -20.39
CA MET A 771 -39.96 -0.95 -19.83
C MET A 771 -40.34 -1.38 -18.40
N GLU A 772 -40.77 -0.44 -17.55
CA GLU A 772 -41.23 -0.71 -16.19
C GLU A 772 -42.46 -1.62 -16.18
N GLU A 773 -43.40 -1.46 -17.13
CA GLU A 773 -44.55 -2.36 -17.32
C GLU A 773 -44.14 -3.81 -17.68
N GLN A 774 -42.96 -4.01 -18.27
CA GLN A 774 -42.39 -5.33 -18.59
C GLN A 774 -41.48 -5.86 -17.46
N GLY A 775 -41.40 -5.18 -16.31
CA GLY A 775 -40.57 -5.57 -15.18
C GLY A 775 -39.09 -5.20 -15.32
N VAL A 776 -38.72 -4.34 -16.27
CA VAL A 776 -37.34 -3.88 -16.46
C VAL A 776 -37.16 -2.52 -15.78
N GLU A 777 -36.52 -2.52 -14.61
CA GLU A 777 -36.21 -1.30 -13.88
C GLU A 777 -34.90 -0.64 -14.37
N VAL A 778 -34.92 0.69 -14.45
CA VAL A 778 -33.73 1.50 -14.77
C VAL A 778 -33.40 2.39 -13.57
N THR A 779 -32.22 2.20 -12.99
CA THR A 779 -31.79 2.99 -11.83
C THR A 779 -31.46 4.44 -12.22
N ASP A 780 -31.93 5.41 -11.44
CA ASP A 780 -31.58 6.83 -11.64
C ASP A 780 -30.22 7.21 -11.01
N ASP A 781 -29.61 6.31 -10.22
CA ASP A 781 -28.30 6.49 -9.59
C ASP A 781 -27.16 6.19 -10.60
N PRO A 782 -26.39 7.21 -11.04
CA PRO A 782 -25.33 7.05 -12.03
C PRO A 782 -24.24 6.05 -11.62
N ALA A 783 -23.93 5.92 -10.32
CA ALA A 783 -22.93 4.98 -9.86
C ALA A 783 -23.40 3.53 -10.04
N LYS A 784 -24.68 3.26 -9.73
CA LYS A 784 -25.30 1.96 -9.98
C LYS A 784 -25.47 1.67 -11.48
N GLN A 785 -25.78 2.69 -12.29
CA GLN A 785 -25.80 2.54 -13.75
C GLN A 785 -24.44 2.08 -14.28
N LEU A 786 -23.34 2.70 -13.81
CA LEU A 786 -21.99 2.33 -14.23
C LEU A 786 -21.62 0.91 -13.79
N GLU A 787 -21.91 0.56 -12.53
CA GLU A 787 -21.68 -0.79 -12.01
C GLU A 787 -22.42 -1.85 -12.84
N HIS A 788 -23.71 -1.61 -13.11
CA HIS A 788 -24.53 -2.48 -13.94
C HIS A 788 -23.98 -2.61 -15.37
N ALA A 789 -23.61 -1.49 -16.00
CA ALA A 789 -23.03 -1.50 -17.34
C ALA A 789 -21.73 -2.33 -17.40
N ILE A 790 -20.85 -2.22 -16.40
CA ILE A 790 -19.62 -3.01 -16.29
C ILE A 790 -19.95 -4.51 -16.18
N GLN A 791 -20.89 -4.87 -15.30
CA GLN A 791 -21.31 -6.27 -15.13
C GLN A 791 -21.90 -6.86 -16.41
N GLN A 792 -22.76 -6.10 -17.10
CA GLN A 792 -23.37 -6.52 -18.36
C GLN A 792 -22.34 -6.69 -19.47
N VAL A 793 -21.30 -5.84 -19.53
CA VAL A 793 -20.20 -6.01 -20.48
C VAL A 793 -19.41 -7.29 -20.19
N PHE A 794 -19.07 -7.59 -18.93
CA PHE A 794 -18.43 -8.85 -18.58
C PHE A 794 -19.31 -10.07 -18.90
N ALA A 795 -20.59 -10.03 -18.52
CA ALA A 795 -21.55 -11.09 -18.81
C ALA A 795 -21.71 -11.36 -20.31
N SER A 796 -21.59 -10.32 -21.15
CA SER A 796 -21.71 -10.46 -22.61
C SER A 796 -20.67 -11.38 -23.23
N TRP A 797 -19.52 -11.60 -22.59
CA TRP A 797 -18.54 -12.60 -23.02
C TRP A 797 -19.15 -14.01 -23.04
N HIS A 798 -20.06 -14.31 -22.13
CA HIS A 798 -20.71 -15.61 -22.04
C HIS A 798 -22.05 -15.69 -22.77
N SER A 799 -22.43 -14.67 -23.55
CA SER A 799 -23.61 -14.74 -24.40
C SER A 799 -23.50 -15.87 -25.43
N ASP A 800 -24.64 -16.45 -25.81
CA ASP A 800 -24.68 -17.58 -26.75
C ASP A 800 -24.02 -17.23 -28.09
N GLN A 801 -24.26 -16.02 -28.61
CA GLN A 801 -23.65 -15.55 -29.86
C GLN A 801 -22.13 -15.42 -29.74
N ALA A 802 -21.62 -14.85 -28.64
CA ALA A 802 -20.19 -14.73 -28.43
C ALA A 802 -19.50 -16.10 -28.27
N ARG A 803 -20.16 -17.06 -27.61
CA ARG A 803 -19.69 -18.45 -27.49
C ARG A 803 -19.63 -19.15 -28.84
N ILE A 804 -20.70 -19.08 -29.63
CA ILE A 804 -20.75 -19.68 -30.98
C ILE A 804 -19.64 -19.11 -31.86
N TYR A 805 -19.46 -17.79 -31.86
CA TYR A 805 -18.42 -17.13 -32.64
C TYR A 805 -17.00 -17.56 -32.21
N ARG A 806 -16.74 -17.64 -30.89
CA ARG A 806 -15.44 -18.12 -30.37
C ARG A 806 -15.17 -19.58 -30.71
N GLN A 807 -16.17 -20.45 -30.63
CA GLN A 807 -16.04 -21.87 -31.00
C GLN A 807 -15.65 -22.03 -32.47
N GLN A 808 -16.26 -21.24 -33.37
CA GLN A 808 -15.90 -21.25 -34.78
C GLN A 808 -14.47 -20.78 -35.05
N LEU A 809 -14.02 -19.77 -34.32
CA LEU A 809 -12.64 -19.28 -34.38
C LEU A 809 -11.64 -20.12 -33.57
N ARG A 810 -12.10 -21.15 -32.85
CA ARG A 810 -11.30 -21.99 -31.93
C ARG A 810 -10.56 -21.17 -30.86
N VAL A 811 -11.26 -20.19 -30.30
CA VAL A 811 -10.75 -19.30 -29.24
C VAL A 811 -11.17 -19.82 -27.86
N SER A 812 -10.23 -19.87 -26.91
CA SER A 812 -10.51 -20.26 -25.52
C SER A 812 -11.41 -19.25 -24.79
N ASP A 813 -12.28 -19.75 -23.92
CA ASP A 813 -13.13 -18.92 -23.06
C ASP A 813 -12.34 -18.19 -21.96
N ASP A 814 -11.14 -18.66 -21.62
CA ASP A 814 -10.31 -18.13 -20.52
C ASP A 814 -9.63 -16.78 -20.83
N TRP A 815 -9.67 -16.32 -22.08
CA TRP A 815 -9.09 -15.03 -22.47
C TRP A 815 -9.79 -13.85 -21.79
N GLY A 816 -11.12 -13.90 -21.73
CA GLY A 816 -11.97 -12.88 -21.13
C GLY A 816 -12.04 -11.56 -21.90
N THR A 817 -12.65 -10.56 -21.26
CA THR A 817 -12.77 -9.19 -21.79
C THR A 817 -12.34 -8.16 -20.75
N ALA A 818 -11.73 -7.07 -21.20
CA ALA A 818 -11.60 -5.83 -20.43
C ALA A 818 -12.85 -4.95 -20.63
N VAL A 819 -13.00 -3.92 -19.78
CA VAL A 819 -14.05 -2.90 -19.91
C VAL A 819 -13.40 -1.53 -20.00
N ILE A 820 -13.73 -0.80 -21.05
CA ILE A 820 -13.20 0.53 -21.36
C ILE A 820 -14.27 1.54 -20.96
N VAL A 821 -13.95 2.43 -20.04
CA VAL A 821 -14.82 3.51 -19.57
C VAL A 821 -14.24 4.83 -20.05
N GLN A 822 -14.95 5.55 -20.92
CA GLN A 822 -14.50 6.82 -21.51
C GLN A 822 -15.55 7.92 -21.40
N ALA A 823 -15.11 9.17 -21.33
CA ALA A 823 -15.99 10.31 -21.46
C ALA A 823 -16.74 10.27 -22.81
N MET A 824 -18.04 10.55 -22.78
CA MET A 824 -18.86 10.68 -23.98
C MET A 824 -18.47 11.92 -24.78
N ILE A 825 -18.38 11.74 -26.09
CA ILE A 825 -18.30 12.79 -27.11
C ILE A 825 -19.55 12.69 -27.98
N PHE A 826 -20.17 13.82 -28.29
CA PHE A 826 -21.48 13.85 -28.95
C PHE A 826 -21.37 14.27 -30.43
N GLY A 827 -21.72 13.36 -31.34
CA GLY A 827 -21.89 13.66 -32.77
C GLY A 827 -23.28 14.17 -33.16
N ASN A 828 -24.19 14.27 -32.18
CA ASN A 828 -25.61 14.59 -32.36
C ASN A 828 -26.05 15.90 -31.70
N LEU A 829 -25.12 16.84 -31.51
CA LEU A 829 -25.41 18.13 -30.87
C LEU A 829 -26.18 19.06 -31.81
N ASN A 830 -25.67 19.22 -33.02
CA ASN A 830 -26.21 20.11 -34.05
C ASN A 830 -25.68 19.69 -35.43
N GLU A 831 -25.95 20.50 -36.46
CA GLU A 831 -25.52 20.24 -37.83
C GLU A 831 -24.00 20.35 -38.07
N GLU A 832 -23.25 20.92 -37.12
CA GLU A 832 -21.78 21.03 -37.14
C GLU A 832 -21.07 19.93 -36.34
N SER A 833 -21.83 19.00 -35.75
CA SER A 833 -21.32 17.81 -35.07
C SER A 833 -21.60 16.56 -35.88
N GLY A 834 -20.78 15.52 -35.75
CA GLY A 834 -20.98 14.28 -36.48
C GLY A 834 -20.10 13.12 -36.04
N SER A 835 -20.41 11.94 -36.55
CA SER A 835 -19.63 10.72 -36.34
C SER A 835 -19.32 10.07 -37.67
N GLY A 836 -18.28 9.23 -37.69
CA GLY A 836 -17.94 8.47 -38.89
C GLY A 836 -16.95 7.34 -38.63
N VAL A 837 -16.79 6.53 -39.66
CA VAL A 837 -15.82 5.44 -39.72
C VAL A 837 -15.01 5.61 -40.99
N ILE A 838 -13.68 5.68 -40.86
CA ILE A 838 -12.75 5.78 -41.98
C ILE A 838 -11.85 4.56 -42.06
N PHE A 839 -11.51 4.18 -43.28
CA PHE A 839 -10.35 3.38 -43.60
C PHE A 839 -9.25 4.32 -44.08
N THR A 840 -8.03 4.11 -43.60
CA THR A 840 -6.84 4.86 -44.05
C THR A 840 -6.49 4.59 -45.51
N ARG A 841 -7.13 3.61 -46.15
CA ARG A 841 -7.01 3.26 -47.56
C ARG A 841 -8.33 2.72 -48.06
N ASN A 842 -8.63 2.93 -49.33
CA ASN A 842 -9.75 2.27 -50.00
C ASN A 842 -9.58 0.73 -49.97
N PRO A 843 -10.53 -0.04 -49.39
CA PRO A 843 -10.49 -1.50 -49.37
C PRO A 843 -10.48 -2.17 -50.75
N LYS A 844 -10.96 -1.47 -51.78
CA LYS A 844 -11.05 -1.94 -53.17
C LYS A 844 -9.83 -1.55 -54.02
N ASP A 845 -9.00 -0.62 -53.54
CA ASP A 845 -7.83 -0.13 -54.27
C ASP A 845 -6.57 -0.96 -53.93
N ALA A 846 -5.74 -1.18 -54.95
CA ALA A 846 -4.44 -1.83 -54.83
C ALA A 846 -3.33 -0.85 -54.41
N SER A 847 -3.58 0.46 -54.47
CA SER A 847 -2.61 1.49 -54.06
C SER A 847 -2.28 1.37 -52.56
N PRO A 848 -0.98 1.41 -52.16
CA PRO A 848 -0.56 1.42 -50.76
C PRO A 848 -0.62 2.81 -50.10
N ASN A 849 -1.11 3.84 -50.82
CA ASN A 849 -1.12 5.21 -50.31
C ASN A 849 -2.27 5.45 -49.33
N VAL A 850 -2.05 6.34 -48.36
CA VAL A 850 -3.12 6.80 -47.47
C VAL A 850 -4.14 7.58 -48.31
N LYS A 851 -5.36 7.04 -48.39
CA LYS A 851 -6.51 7.64 -49.06
C LYS A 851 -7.76 7.31 -48.26
N LEU A 852 -8.33 8.32 -47.62
CA LEU A 852 -9.47 8.12 -46.74
C LEU A 852 -10.70 7.65 -47.53
N TYR A 853 -11.29 6.57 -47.05
CA TYR A 853 -12.50 5.96 -47.59
C TYR A 853 -13.41 5.56 -46.44
N GLY A 854 -14.71 5.78 -46.53
CA GLY A 854 -15.62 5.35 -45.46
C GLY A 854 -16.94 6.10 -45.45
N ASP A 855 -17.60 6.10 -44.30
CA ASP A 855 -18.94 6.68 -44.13
C ASP A 855 -18.95 7.65 -42.94
N PHE A 856 -19.62 8.80 -43.11
CA PHE A 856 -19.88 9.74 -42.02
C PHE A 856 -21.30 10.31 -42.12
N ILE A 857 -21.78 10.89 -41.03
CA ILE A 857 -23.05 11.63 -40.99
C ILE A 857 -23.02 12.62 -39.81
N PHE A 858 -23.58 13.81 -40.05
CA PHE A 858 -23.69 14.87 -39.06
C PHE A 858 -25.04 14.79 -38.31
N GLY A 859 -25.08 15.25 -37.06
CA GLY A 859 -26.28 15.30 -36.23
C GLY A 859 -26.74 13.93 -35.68
N VAL A 860 -25.87 12.92 -35.62
CA VAL A 860 -26.20 11.56 -35.15
C VAL A 860 -25.06 10.96 -34.31
N GLN A 861 -25.35 9.88 -33.57
CA GLN A 861 -24.32 9.16 -32.81
C GLN A 861 -23.73 8.02 -33.68
N GLY A 862 -22.47 7.62 -33.41
CA GLY A 862 -21.77 6.61 -34.21
C GLY A 862 -22.49 5.26 -34.36
N ASP A 863 -23.32 4.87 -33.38
CA ASP A 863 -24.12 3.64 -33.45
C ASP A 863 -25.14 3.65 -34.61
N ASP A 864 -25.64 4.82 -35.01
CA ASP A 864 -26.56 4.95 -36.15
C ASP A 864 -25.87 4.55 -37.47
N ILE A 865 -24.56 4.74 -37.57
CA ILE A 865 -23.73 4.43 -38.74
C ILE A 865 -23.49 2.92 -38.81
N VAL A 866 -23.11 2.32 -37.69
CA VAL A 866 -22.78 0.88 -37.61
C VAL A 866 -24.04 0.03 -37.79
N SER A 867 -25.16 0.45 -37.21
CA SER A 867 -26.47 -0.23 -37.35
C SER A 867 -27.10 -0.06 -38.75
N GLY A 868 -26.60 0.85 -39.58
CA GLY A 868 -27.09 1.07 -40.94
C GLY A 868 -28.49 1.68 -41.02
N LEU A 869 -28.96 2.32 -39.94
CA LEU A 869 -30.31 2.87 -39.83
C LEU A 869 -30.50 4.24 -40.47
N VAL A 870 -29.39 4.89 -40.79
CA VAL A 870 -29.36 6.20 -41.44
C VAL A 870 -28.60 6.10 -42.76
N THR A 871 -29.02 6.90 -43.74
CA THR A 871 -28.30 7.05 -45.01
C THR A 871 -27.01 7.84 -44.76
N THR A 872 -25.86 7.23 -45.02
CA THR A 872 -24.54 7.82 -44.75
C THR A 872 -24.00 8.58 -45.96
N TYR A 873 -23.10 9.53 -45.67
CA TYR A 873 -22.37 10.28 -46.68
C TYR A 873 -20.92 9.77 -46.82
N PRO A 874 -20.32 9.85 -48.02
CA PRO A 874 -18.94 9.44 -48.26
C PRO A 874 -17.95 10.38 -47.58
N VAL A 875 -16.78 9.85 -47.22
CA VAL A 875 -15.74 10.63 -46.52
C VAL A 875 -14.95 11.52 -47.50
N SER A 876 -14.58 11.01 -48.68
CA SER A 876 -13.85 11.78 -49.70
C SER A 876 -14.70 12.12 -50.92
N GLU A 877 -14.34 13.20 -51.63
CA GLU A 877 -14.97 13.57 -52.90
C GLU A 877 -14.73 12.51 -53.99
N GLN A 878 -13.54 11.92 -54.00
CA GLN A 878 -13.23 10.82 -54.92
C GLN A 878 -14.19 9.64 -54.70
N GLN A 879 -14.44 9.26 -53.44
CA GLN A 879 -15.40 8.22 -53.09
C GLN A 879 -16.81 8.60 -53.58
N ARG A 880 -17.27 9.83 -53.31
CA ARG A 880 -18.59 10.33 -53.72
C ARG A 880 -18.83 10.18 -55.22
N LEU A 881 -17.86 10.58 -56.02
CA LEU A 881 -17.92 10.48 -57.49
C LEU A 881 -17.91 9.02 -57.97
N SER A 882 -17.12 8.16 -57.33
CA SER A 882 -16.97 6.75 -57.74
C SER A 882 -18.19 5.89 -57.41
N GLU A 883 -18.84 6.12 -56.26
CA GLU A 883 -19.98 5.31 -55.82
C GLU A 883 -21.31 5.79 -56.39
N ARG A 884 -21.32 6.95 -57.08
CA ARG A 884 -22.52 7.56 -57.69
C ARG A 884 -23.72 7.60 -56.73
N ARG A 885 -23.47 7.87 -55.44
CA ARG A 885 -24.57 8.08 -54.47
C ARG A 885 -25.35 9.32 -54.89
N ASP A 886 -26.67 9.30 -54.77
CA ASP A 886 -27.58 10.45 -55.00
C ASP A 886 -27.40 11.54 -53.91
N SER A 887 -26.18 12.06 -53.72
CA SER A 887 -25.86 13.12 -52.77
C SER A 887 -24.66 13.98 -53.22
N SER A 888 -24.74 15.29 -52.98
CA SER A 888 -23.68 16.27 -53.24
C SER A 888 -22.73 16.48 -52.06
N ILE A 889 -22.91 15.75 -50.96
CA ILE A 889 -22.21 15.95 -49.68
C ILE A 889 -21.10 14.90 -49.48
N SER A 890 -19.92 15.35 -49.04
CA SER A 890 -18.84 14.52 -48.48
C SER A 890 -18.23 15.18 -47.24
N LEU A 891 -17.45 14.45 -46.44
CA LEU A 891 -16.77 15.00 -45.26
C LEU A 891 -15.72 16.02 -45.70
N GLU A 892 -14.94 15.68 -46.72
CA GLU A 892 -13.92 16.55 -47.34
C GLU A 892 -14.48 17.91 -47.76
N ARG A 893 -15.68 17.92 -48.37
CA ARG A 893 -16.31 19.16 -48.84
C ARG A 893 -17.02 19.94 -47.72
N LYS A 894 -17.71 19.26 -46.81
CA LYS A 894 -18.54 19.91 -45.78
C LYS A 894 -17.74 20.31 -44.53
N PHE A 895 -16.74 19.53 -44.15
CA PHE A 895 -15.91 19.71 -42.95
C PHE A 895 -14.41 19.56 -43.29
N PRO A 896 -13.84 20.50 -44.06
CA PRO A 896 -12.49 20.37 -44.60
C PRO A 896 -11.40 20.30 -43.51
N GLU A 897 -11.56 21.02 -42.40
CA GLU A 897 -10.61 20.96 -41.27
C GLU A 897 -10.59 19.58 -40.60
N ILE A 898 -11.76 19.00 -40.37
CA ILE A 898 -11.91 17.66 -39.79
C ILE A 898 -11.27 16.62 -40.71
N TYR A 899 -11.57 16.70 -42.01
CA TYR A 899 -11.01 15.81 -43.02
C TYR A 899 -9.48 15.93 -43.08
N ALA A 900 -8.93 17.15 -43.13
CA ALA A 900 -7.49 17.39 -43.16
C ALA A 900 -6.78 16.83 -41.92
N GLU A 901 -7.37 17.00 -40.73
CA GLU A 901 -6.80 16.42 -39.51
C GLU A 901 -6.85 14.88 -39.53
N LEU A 902 -7.93 14.27 -40.04
CA LEU A 902 -8.02 12.82 -40.19
C LEU A 902 -6.96 12.27 -41.16
N VAL A 903 -6.68 12.99 -42.26
CA VAL A 903 -5.60 12.64 -43.19
C VAL A 903 -4.26 12.68 -42.46
N ARG A 904 -3.96 13.79 -41.78
CA ARG A 904 -2.72 13.96 -41.01
C ARG A 904 -2.54 12.85 -39.97
N LEU A 905 -3.59 12.55 -39.19
CA LEU A 905 -3.55 11.48 -38.18
C LEU A 905 -3.33 10.10 -38.81
N SER A 906 -3.94 9.84 -39.98
CA SER A 906 -3.75 8.59 -40.72
C SER A 906 -2.33 8.43 -41.27
N GLU A 907 -1.73 9.51 -41.78
CA GLU A 907 -0.35 9.54 -42.26
C GLU A 907 0.64 9.32 -41.11
N VAL A 908 0.45 9.99 -39.97
CA VAL A 908 1.26 9.77 -38.76
C VAL A 908 1.21 8.29 -38.36
N LEU A 909 0.02 7.69 -38.34
CA LEU A 909 -0.16 6.31 -37.90
C LEU A 909 0.52 5.31 -38.85
N VAL A 910 0.30 5.46 -40.17
CA VAL A 910 0.80 4.52 -41.18
C VAL A 910 2.28 4.76 -41.48
N TYR A 911 2.71 5.99 -41.73
CA TYR A 911 4.06 6.29 -42.20
C TYR A 911 5.06 6.50 -41.06
N GLU A 912 4.71 7.29 -40.04
CA GLU A 912 5.65 7.58 -38.94
C GLU A 912 5.67 6.47 -37.89
N LYS A 913 4.50 5.99 -37.46
CA LYS A 913 4.37 4.93 -36.45
C LYS A 913 4.41 3.52 -37.04
N ARG A 914 4.44 3.40 -38.38
CA ARG A 914 4.56 2.14 -39.13
C ARG A 914 3.46 1.13 -38.81
N PHE A 915 2.25 1.61 -38.52
CA PHE A 915 1.09 0.73 -38.42
C PHE A 915 0.69 0.27 -39.82
N ASN A 916 0.10 -0.93 -39.91
CA ASN A 916 -0.65 -1.32 -41.10
C ASN A 916 -1.80 -0.33 -41.35
N HIS A 917 -2.39 -0.34 -42.54
CA HIS A 917 -3.60 0.43 -42.77
C HIS A 917 -4.68 0.10 -41.72
N GLN A 918 -5.27 1.15 -41.16
CA GLN A 918 -6.23 1.07 -40.08
C GLN A 918 -7.65 1.38 -40.55
N GLU A 919 -8.62 0.86 -39.80
CA GLU A 919 -9.98 1.35 -39.70
C GLU A 919 -10.11 2.14 -38.39
N MET A 920 -10.59 3.38 -38.48
CA MET A 920 -10.74 4.29 -37.35
C MET A 920 -12.17 4.78 -37.21
N GLU A 921 -12.70 4.74 -35.99
CA GLU A 921 -13.96 5.38 -35.62
C GLU A 921 -13.66 6.76 -35.05
N PHE A 922 -14.38 7.78 -35.50
CA PHE A 922 -14.19 9.15 -35.06
C PHE A 922 -15.52 9.85 -34.78
N THR A 923 -15.47 10.91 -33.98
CA THR A 923 -16.60 11.81 -33.72
C THR A 923 -16.09 13.22 -33.53
N PHE A 924 -16.82 14.20 -34.01
CA PHE A 924 -16.51 15.60 -33.81
C PHE A 924 -17.71 16.36 -33.23
N GLU A 925 -17.47 17.18 -32.21
CA GLU A 925 -18.54 17.99 -31.57
C GLU A 925 -18.75 19.34 -32.27
N ASN A 926 -17.77 19.79 -33.07
CA ASN A 926 -17.82 20.98 -33.90
C ASN A 926 -16.92 20.83 -35.13
N ALA A 927 -17.07 21.73 -36.10
CA ALA A 927 -16.38 21.68 -37.39
C ALA A 927 -14.86 21.94 -37.36
N THR A 928 -14.26 22.20 -36.19
CA THR A 928 -12.83 22.53 -36.06
C THR A 928 -11.97 21.32 -35.69
N ARG A 929 -10.66 21.41 -35.96
CA ARG A 929 -9.68 20.39 -35.52
C ARG A 929 -9.80 20.00 -34.04
N SER A 930 -10.08 20.97 -33.17
CA SER A 930 -10.17 20.77 -31.72
C SER A 930 -11.42 19.96 -31.31
N GLY A 931 -12.43 19.95 -32.17
CA GLY A 931 -13.66 19.20 -31.99
C GLY A 931 -13.54 17.72 -32.33
N LEU A 932 -12.48 17.29 -33.04
CA LEU A 932 -12.29 15.90 -33.49
C LEU A 932 -11.74 14.99 -32.39
N TYR A 933 -12.36 13.83 -32.22
CA TYR A 933 -11.91 12.75 -31.34
C TYR A 933 -11.87 11.41 -32.07
N ILE A 934 -10.79 10.66 -31.86
CA ILE A 934 -10.67 9.26 -32.31
C ILE A 934 -11.15 8.35 -31.19
N LEU A 935 -12.13 7.51 -31.49
CA LEU A 935 -12.82 6.66 -30.51
C LEU A 935 -12.28 5.23 -30.50
N GLN A 936 -11.77 4.76 -31.65
CA GLN A 936 -11.25 3.41 -31.81
C GLN A 936 -10.35 3.37 -33.04
N THR A 937 -9.32 2.52 -33.00
CA THR A 937 -8.59 2.07 -34.19
C THR A 937 -8.45 0.56 -34.16
N ARG A 938 -8.43 -0.07 -35.33
CA ARG A 938 -8.06 -1.46 -35.51
C ARG A 938 -7.39 -1.66 -36.88
N GLU A 939 -6.61 -2.72 -37.00
CA GLU A 939 -6.05 -3.08 -38.30
C GLU A 939 -7.16 -3.38 -39.30
N MET A 940 -7.01 -2.84 -40.51
CA MET A 940 -7.93 -3.06 -41.60
C MET A 940 -7.75 -4.47 -42.16
N VAL A 941 -8.86 -5.18 -42.35
CA VAL A 941 -8.85 -6.50 -42.99
C VAL A 941 -8.46 -6.33 -44.46
N GLN A 942 -7.33 -6.93 -44.86
CA GLN A 942 -6.87 -6.87 -46.24
C GLN A 942 -7.66 -7.84 -47.11
N ALA A 943 -8.22 -7.34 -48.22
CA ALA A 943 -8.81 -8.19 -49.25
C ALA A 943 -7.70 -9.04 -49.89
N GLN A 944 -7.75 -10.36 -49.69
CA GLN A 944 -6.89 -11.27 -50.44
C GLN A 944 -7.35 -11.30 -51.89
N ALA A 945 -6.43 -11.10 -52.85
CA ALA A 945 -6.73 -11.25 -54.27
C ALA A 945 -7.23 -12.68 -54.53
N ARG A 946 -8.53 -12.83 -54.82
CA ARG A 946 -9.17 -14.11 -55.15
C ARG A 946 -9.68 -14.06 -56.58
N LYS A 947 -9.62 -15.20 -57.27
CA LYS A 947 -10.41 -15.40 -58.50
C LYS A 947 -11.88 -15.38 -58.11
N LEU A 948 -12.57 -14.30 -58.46
CA LEU A 948 -14.00 -14.16 -58.26
C LEU A 948 -14.73 -14.70 -59.49
N SER A 949 -15.74 -15.53 -59.29
CA SER A 949 -16.70 -15.86 -60.35
C SER A 949 -17.49 -14.60 -60.70
N ILE A 950 -17.65 -14.32 -61.98
CA ILE A 950 -18.49 -13.23 -62.49
C ILE A 950 -19.63 -13.81 -63.31
N PHE A 951 -20.78 -13.12 -63.34
CA PHE A 951 -21.81 -13.46 -64.31
C PHE A 951 -21.32 -13.09 -65.71
N LYS A 952 -21.74 -13.84 -66.73
CA LYS A 952 -21.48 -13.49 -68.12
C LYS A 952 -22.48 -12.40 -68.50
N ASP A 953 -21.99 -11.26 -69.01
CA ASP A 953 -22.86 -10.17 -69.47
C ASP A 953 -23.65 -10.64 -70.70
N THR A 954 -24.97 -10.76 -70.53
CA THR A 954 -25.93 -11.09 -71.59
C THR A 954 -27.08 -10.07 -71.58
N ALA A 955 -27.73 -9.86 -72.72
CA ALA A 955 -28.87 -8.94 -72.82
C ALA A 955 -30.03 -9.36 -71.88
N GLU A 956 -30.20 -10.66 -71.64
CA GLU A 956 -31.18 -11.20 -70.69
C GLU A 956 -30.85 -10.80 -69.24
N LEU A 957 -29.57 -10.83 -68.85
CA LEU A 957 -29.13 -10.41 -67.52
C LEU A 957 -29.28 -8.90 -67.32
N GLU A 958 -28.95 -8.09 -68.34
CA GLU A 958 -29.17 -6.64 -68.31
C GLU A 958 -30.67 -6.29 -68.20
N GLY A 959 -31.54 -7.00 -68.94
CA GLY A 959 -32.99 -6.82 -68.86
C GLY A 959 -33.62 -7.28 -67.54
N ALA A 960 -32.98 -8.22 -66.83
CA ALA A 960 -33.43 -8.73 -65.52
C ALA A 960 -32.90 -7.90 -64.32
N LEU A 961 -32.15 -6.81 -64.56
CA LEU A 961 -31.57 -5.99 -63.51
C LEU A 961 -32.65 -5.18 -62.76
N LEU A 962 -33.00 -5.62 -61.56
CA LEU A 962 -33.96 -4.92 -60.70
C LEU A 962 -33.37 -3.68 -60.00
N GLY A 963 -32.04 -3.64 -59.86
CA GLY A 963 -31.32 -2.49 -59.33
C GLY A 963 -29.94 -2.85 -58.76
N SER A 964 -29.34 -1.91 -58.02
CA SER A 964 -27.98 -2.04 -57.49
C SER A 964 -27.88 -1.50 -56.06
N GLY A 965 -26.88 -2.00 -55.32
CA GLY A 965 -26.52 -1.55 -53.98
C GLY A 965 -25.00 -1.54 -53.79
N ILE A 966 -24.53 -1.41 -52.55
CA ILE A 966 -23.10 -1.40 -52.21
C ILE A 966 -22.60 -2.83 -52.09
N GLY A 967 -21.77 -3.27 -53.04
CA GLY A 967 -21.06 -4.56 -52.94
C GLY A 967 -19.96 -4.52 -51.88
N VAL A 968 -20.09 -5.37 -50.85
CA VAL A 968 -19.20 -5.40 -49.68
C VAL A 968 -18.19 -6.55 -49.72
N SER A 969 -18.55 -7.70 -50.31
CA SER A 969 -17.67 -8.86 -50.47
C SER A 969 -18.26 -9.87 -51.46
N GLY A 970 -17.40 -10.68 -52.08
CA GLY A 970 -17.78 -11.82 -52.93
C GLY A 970 -17.77 -11.56 -54.44
N GLY A 971 -18.26 -12.55 -55.18
CA GLY A 971 -18.47 -12.52 -56.63
C GLY A 971 -19.92 -12.91 -56.98
N ALA A 972 -20.15 -13.40 -58.19
CA ALA A 972 -21.46 -13.87 -58.65
C ALA A 972 -22.00 -15.00 -57.75
N LEU A 973 -23.20 -14.79 -57.20
CA LEU A 973 -23.95 -15.77 -56.42
C LEU A 973 -25.41 -15.80 -56.90
N TRP A 974 -25.93 -17.00 -57.12
CA TRP A 974 -27.34 -17.23 -57.43
C TRP A 974 -27.87 -18.29 -56.46
N GLY A 975 -29.15 -18.17 -56.07
CA GLY A 975 -29.70 -19.02 -55.01
C GLY A 975 -31.13 -18.64 -54.61
N ARG A 976 -31.66 -19.33 -53.60
CA ARG A 976 -33.00 -19.07 -53.05
C ARG A 976 -32.95 -17.91 -52.04
N ALA A 977 -33.90 -17.00 -52.12
CA ALA A 977 -34.12 -15.99 -51.08
C ALA A 977 -34.73 -16.65 -49.84
N VAL A 978 -34.14 -16.40 -48.68
CA VAL A 978 -34.62 -16.87 -47.36
C VAL A 978 -34.66 -15.70 -46.38
N TYR A 979 -35.57 -15.74 -45.42
CA TYR A 979 -35.80 -14.62 -44.48
C TYR A 979 -35.62 -15.03 -43.03
N ARG A 980 -35.79 -16.32 -42.70
CA ARG A 980 -35.76 -16.82 -41.32
C ARG A 980 -34.95 -18.11 -41.18
N GLU A 981 -34.45 -18.36 -39.98
CA GLU A 981 -33.68 -19.58 -39.69
C GLU A 981 -34.47 -20.87 -39.94
N LYS A 982 -35.78 -20.86 -39.67
CA LYS A 982 -36.66 -21.99 -39.96
C LYS A 982 -36.69 -22.35 -41.45
N GLU A 983 -36.77 -21.34 -42.31
CA GLU A 983 -36.77 -21.50 -43.78
C GLU A 983 -35.40 -22.02 -44.26
N ILE A 984 -34.31 -21.52 -43.67
CA ILE A 984 -32.96 -22.02 -43.94
C ILE A 984 -32.88 -23.51 -43.65
N LYS A 985 -33.33 -23.97 -42.47
CA LYS A 985 -33.34 -25.39 -42.11
C LYS A 985 -34.20 -26.22 -43.07
N GLU A 986 -35.37 -25.72 -43.46
CA GLU A 986 -36.27 -26.40 -44.40
C GLU A 986 -35.64 -26.56 -45.79
N PHE A 987 -35.07 -25.50 -46.35
CA PHE A 987 -34.39 -25.55 -47.65
C PHE A 987 -33.10 -26.36 -47.61
N ARG A 988 -32.33 -26.32 -46.52
CA ARG A 988 -31.15 -27.19 -46.35
C ARG A 988 -31.52 -28.67 -46.34
N ASN A 989 -32.69 -29.03 -45.81
CA ASN A 989 -33.17 -30.40 -45.81
C ASN A 989 -33.75 -30.83 -47.17
N ARG A 990 -34.42 -29.92 -47.92
CA ARG A 990 -35.05 -30.24 -49.21
C ARG A 990 -34.11 -30.12 -50.41
N GLU A 991 -33.26 -29.11 -50.42
CA GLU A 991 -32.39 -28.70 -51.54
C GLU A 991 -30.97 -28.42 -51.02
N ALA A 992 -30.29 -29.43 -50.44
CA ALA A 992 -29.02 -29.25 -49.71
C ALA A 992 -27.89 -28.56 -50.51
N GLY A 993 -27.90 -28.68 -51.85
CA GLY A 993 -26.89 -28.09 -52.73
C GLY A 993 -27.19 -26.67 -53.24
N THR A 994 -28.40 -26.14 -53.01
CA THR A 994 -28.78 -24.81 -53.50
C THR A 994 -28.24 -23.72 -52.57
N PRO A 995 -27.51 -22.71 -53.09
CA PRO A 995 -27.09 -21.58 -52.27
C PRO A 995 -28.29 -20.80 -51.73
N LEU A 996 -28.20 -20.34 -50.49
CA LEU A 996 -29.22 -19.53 -49.83
C LEU A 996 -28.74 -18.09 -49.69
N ILE A 997 -29.61 -17.15 -50.03
CA ILE A 997 -29.38 -15.72 -49.93
C ILE A 997 -30.31 -15.16 -48.87
N LEU A 998 -29.75 -14.75 -47.73
CA LEU A 998 -30.50 -14.13 -46.65
C LEU A 998 -30.92 -12.72 -47.08
N VAL A 999 -32.22 -12.45 -47.08
CA VAL A 999 -32.80 -11.14 -47.41
C VAL A 999 -33.33 -10.49 -46.15
N ARG A 1000 -32.76 -9.32 -45.79
CA ARG A 1000 -33.06 -8.60 -44.55
C ARG A 1000 -33.25 -7.09 -44.80
N PRO A 1001 -34.01 -6.36 -43.98
CA PRO A 1001 -34.05 -4.91 -44.01
C PRO A 1001 -32.67 -4.32 -43.61
N ASP A 1002 -32.09 -4.84 -42.53
CA ASP A 1002 -30.77 -4.54 -41.97
C ASP A 1002 -30.23 -5.78 -41.25
N THR A 1003 -28.93 -5.81 -40.89
CA THR A 1003 -28.41 -6.88 -40.03
C THR A 1003 -28.01 -6.35 -38.66
N VAL A 1004 -28.29 -7.16 -37.65
CA VAL A 1004 -27.87 -6.95 -36.27
C VAL A 1004 -26.86 -8.03 -35.85
N PRO A 1005 -26.11 -7.83 -34.77
CA PRO A 1005 -25.20 -8.87 -34.24
C PRO A 1005 -25.86 -10.24 -34.04
N ASP A 1006 -27.12 -10.29 -33.61
CA ASP A 1006 -27.85 -11.53 -33.38
C ASP A 1006 -28.06 -12.36 -34.66
N ASP A 1007 -27.94 -11.73 -35.84
CA ASP A 1007 -28.06 -12.41 -37.12
C ASP A 1007 -26.83 -13.26 -37.46
N VAL A 1008 -25.72 -13.18 -36.73
CA VAL A 1008 -24.49 -13.91 -37.08
C VAL A 1008 -24.70 -15.43 -37.10
N GLY A 1009 -25.43 -15.98 -36.13
CA GLY A 1009 -25.79 -17.40 -36.13
C GLY A 1009 -26.55 -17.84 -37.39
N VAL A 1010 -27.39 -16.96 -37.94
CA VAL A 1010 -28.15 -17.20 -39.18
C VAL A 1010 -27.29 -16.97 -40.41
N LEU A 1011 -26.48 -15.90 -40.40
CA LEU A 1011 -25.54 -15.57 -41.47
C LEU A 1011 -24.55 -16.70 -41.72
N LEU A 1012 -24.15 -17.43 -40.69
CA LEU A 1012 -23.27 -18.60 -40.80
C LEU A 1012 -23.87 -19.74 -41.61
N GLN A 1013 -25.21 -19.81 -41.70
CA GLN A 1013 -25.94 -20.89 -42.36
C GLN A 1013 -26.27 -20.62 -43.84
N VAL A 1014 -25.96 -19.44 -44.40
CA VAL A 1014 -26.26 -19.02 -45.78
C VAL A 1014 -25.02 -18.69 -46.62
N GLU A 1015 -25.11 -18.60 -47.94
CA GLU A 1015 -23.96 -18.26 -48.81
C GLU A 1015 -23.89 -16.77 -49.15
N GLY A 1016 -25.02 -16.06 -49.07
CA GLY A 1016 -25.08 -14.63 -49.36
C GLY A 1016 -26.04 -13.82 -48.49
N LEU A 1017 -25.84 -12.51 -48.53
CA LEU A 1017 -26.67 -11.51 -47.83
C LEU A 1017 -27.08 -10.38 -48.79
N LEU A 1018 -28.36 -10.03 -48.77
CA LEU A 1018 -28.91 -8.84 -49.40
C LEU A 1018 -29.64 -8.00 -48.34
N THR A 1019 -29.25 -6.74 -48.17
CA THR A 1019 -29.95 -5.81 -47.26
C THR A 1019 -30.55 -4.60 -47.95
N ALA A 1020 -31.72 -4.16 -47.47
CA ALA A 1020 -32.36 -2.93 -47.94
C ALA A 1020 -31.61 -1.67 -47.50
N LYS A 1021 -31.08 -1.68 -46.27
CA LYS A 1021 -30.36 -0.57 -45.64
C LYS A 1021 -28.90 -0.96 -45.34
N GLY A 1022 -28.08 0.03 -45.00
CA GLY A 1022 -26.67 -0.14 -44.63
C GLY A 1022 -25.68 0.49 -45.60
N GLY A 1023 -24.64 1.12 -45.05
CA GLY A 1023 -23.51 1.69 -45.78
C GLY A 1023 -22.33 0.73 -45.92
N SER A 1024 -21.22 1.23 -46.49
CA SER A 1024 -19.95 0.50 -46.68
C SER A 1024 -19.25 0.10 -45.38
N THR A 1025 -19.66 0.71 -44.25
CA THR A 1025 -19.16 0.40 -42.90
C THR A 1025 -20.23 -0.19 -41.97
N SER A 1026 -21.38 -0.62 -42.49
CA SER A 1026 -22.44 -1.23 -41.68
C SER A 1026 -22.02 -2.58 -41.08
N HIS A 1027 -22.74 -3.05 -40.06
CA HIS A 1027 -22.51 -4.38 -39.46
C HIS A 1027 -22.41 -5.50 -40.52
N ALA A 1028 -23.33 -5.51 -41.50
CA ALA A 1028 -23.27 -6.41 -42.65
C ALA A 1028 -21.97 -6.25 -43.45
N ALA A 1029 -21.59 -5.02 -43.77
CA ALA A 1029 -20.42 -4.71 -44.59
C ALA A 1029 -19.10 -5.15 -43.94
N VAL A 1030 -19.03 -5.14 -42.61
CA VAL A 1030 -17.85 -5.57 -41.86
C VAL A 1030 -17.83 -7.09 -41.65
N THR A 1031 -18.97 -7.70 -41.35
CA THR A 1031 -19.06 -9.11 -40.97
C THR A 1031 -18.98 -10.06 -42.18
N ILE A 1032 -19.64 -9.72 -43.30
CA ILE A 1032 -19.68 -10.59 -44.49
C ILE A 1032 -18.29 -10.90 -45.09
N PRO A 1033 -17.37 -9.92 -45.25
CA PRO A 1033 -16.01 -10.22 -45.69
C PRO A 1033 -15.26 -11.19 -44.77
N GLN A 1034 -15.43 -11.05 -43.45
CA GLN A 1034 -14.78 -11.92 -42.47
C GLN A 1034 -15.30 -13.35 -42.54
N LEU A 1035 -16.61 -13.51 -42.77
CA LEU A 1035 -17.24 -14.81 -42.99
C LEU A 1035 -16.99 -15.38 -44.40
N LYS A 1036 -16.31 -14.63 -45.28
CA LYS A 1036 -16.00 -15.00 -46.68
C LYS A 1036 -17.25 -15.28 -47.52
N LYS A 1037 -18.32 -14.50 -47.32
CA LYS A 1037 -19.62 -14.64 -48.01
C LYS A 1037 -19.82 -13.55 -49.05
N VAL A 1038 -20.84 -13.72 -49.91
CA VAL A 1038 -21.22 -12.72 -50.92
C VAL A 1038 -22.23 -11.76 -50.32
N GLY A 1039 -22.04 -10.44 -50.48
CA GLY A 1039 -22.91 -9.46 -49.83
C GLY A 1039 -23.14 -8.20 -50.64
N VAL A 1040 -24.40 -7.78 -50.70
CA VAL A 1040 -24.83 -6.48 -51.20
C VAL A 1040 -25.66 -5.80 -50.09
N VAL A 1041 -25.29 -4.57 -49.74
CA VAL A 1041 -25.99 -3.79 -48.71
C VAL A 1041 -26.55 -2.49 -49.29
N GLY A 1042 -27.57 -1.93 -48.62
CA GLY A 1042 -28.12 -0.62 -48.99
C GLY A 1042 -28.87 -0.62 -50.32
N PHE A 1043 -29.53 -1.72 -50.68
CA PHE A 1043 -30.42 -1.74 -51.85
C PHE A 1043 -31.74 -1.01 -51.54
N SER A 1044 -31.75 0.31 -51.66
CA SER A 1044 -32.83 1.18 -51.16
C SER A 1044 -34.22 0.93 -51.77
N LYS A 1045 -34.29 0.26 -52.93
CA LYS A 1045 -35.57 -0.12 -53.58
C LYS A 1045 -36.24 -1.34 -52.95
N LEU A 1046 -35.52 -2.05 -52.07
CA LEU A 1046 -36.00 -3.27 -51.43
C LEU A 1046 -36.83 -2.96 -50.18
N LYS A 1047 -38.05 -3.50 -50.12
CA LYS A 1047 -38.86 -3.57 -48.89
C LYS A 1047 -38.96 -5.01 -48.44
N VAL A 1048 -38.56 -5.30 -47.21
CA VAL A 1048 -38.53 -6.67 -46.66
C VAL A 1048 -39.60 -6.82 -45.59
N HIS A 1049 -40.42 -7.87 -45.72
CA HIS A 1049 -41.45 -8.26 -44.75
C HIS A 1049 -41.07 -9.60 -44.12
N GLU A 1050 -40.15 -9.57 -43.14
CA GLU A 1050 -39.52 -10.78 -42.57
C GLU A 1050 -40.53 -11.78 -41.99
N THR A 1051 -41.53 -11.29 -41.25
CA THR A 1051 -42.55 -12.13 -40.62
C THR A 1051 -43.46 -12.82 -41.64
N GLN A 1052 -43.59 -12.22 -42.83
CA GLN A 1052 -44.39 -12.74 -43.94
C GLN A 1052 -43.57 -13.57 -44.93
N GLY A 1053 -42.24 -13.59 -44.82
CA GLY A 1053 -41.35 -14.33 -45.72
C GLY A 1053 -41.38 -13.82 -47.16
N ARG A 1054 -41.52 -12.50 -47.36
CA ARG A 1054 -41.59 -11.88 -48.69
C ARG A 1054 -40.83 -10.55 -48.77
N HIS A 1055 -40.48 -10.14 -49.99
CA HIS A 1055 -39.93 -8.81 -50.28
C HIS A 1055 -40.63 -8.18 -51.48
N GLU A 1056 -40.54 -6.86 -51.60
CA GLU A 1056 -41.01 -6.06 -52.72
C GLU A 1056 -39.85 -5.20 -53.24
N VAL A 1057 -39.78 -4.98 -54.55
CA VAL A 1057 -38.77 -4.09 -55.17
C VAL A 1057 -39.49 -2.99 -55.95
N GLU A 1058 -39.21 -1.73 -55.65
CA GLU A 1058 -39.79 -0.59 -56.37
C GLU A 1058 -39.16 -0.45 -57.77
N THR A 1059 -39.93 -0.77 -58.83
CA THR A 1059 -39.55 -0.55 -60.23
C THR A 1059 -40.17 0.75 -60.76
N LYS A 1060 -39.40 1.54 -61.53
CA LYS A 1060 -39.96 2.67 -62.30
C LYS A 1060 -40.66 2.10 -63.53
N GLU A 1061 -41.89 1.64 -63.35
CA GLU A 1061 -42.97 1.60 -64.34
C GLU A 1061 -44.22 1.04 -63.65
N SER A 1062 -45.13 1.92 -63.23
CA SER A 1062 -46.54 1.56 -63.17
C SER A 1062 -47.08 1.66 -64.60
N PRO A 1063 -47.82 0.65 -65.05
CA PRO A 1063 -49.23 0.92 -65.23
C PRO A 1063 -50.08 -0.08 -64.45
N ALA A 1064 -51.13 0.45 -63.84
CA ALA A 1064 -52.20 -0.32 -63.26
C ALA A 1064 -52.74 -1.35 -64.27
N PHE A 1065 -52.84 -2.61 -63.86
CA PHE A 1065 -53.90 -3.50 -64.34
C PHE A 1065 -54.34 -4.41 -63.20
N ASN A 1066 -55.59 -4.21 -62.80
CA ASN A 1066 -56.42 -5.21 -62.12
C ASN A 1066 -56.50 -6.47 -62.99
N ILE A 1067 -56.37 -7.65 -62.37
CA ILE A 1067 -57.39 -8.72 -62.25
C ILE A 1067 -56.95 -9.63 -61.10
#